data_AF-A0A3R6S1J9-F1
#
_entry.id   AF-A0A3R6S1J9-F1
#
_cell.length_a   1.000
_cell.length_b   1.000
_cell.length_c   1.000
_cell.angle_alpha   90.00
_cell.angle_beta   90.00
_cell.angle_gamma   90.00
#
_symmetry.space_group_name_H-M   'P 1'
#
loop_
_entity.id
_entity.type
_entity.pdbx_description
1 polymer ?
#
loop_
_entity_poly.entity_id
_entity_poly.type
_entity_poly.pdbx_seq_one_letter_code
_entity_poly.pdbx_strand_id
1 'polypeptide(L)'
;MNWRRKWKQITAVIAAGAMVAGSMTILPAKAEEKTRYPYTIFASAQKEGAITINADNFCLNGDMVTNGTISASGNLQINGTKKESAEESMMYLFHAIDDAYFTDTDYVACEGDYVLEETNINISTPVAASGEMNLEGNINLNTAIKALETITLTGEVKNTNNSVIYSKYGDIIIDSTNVNLSGLIYAPFGHVKIQAQNLGLNNIIVIAETVTIISSSVNVNYSSQMAEFIGTESELPDIPDDEKKYLEGRELPDVTTEENNSEETTEDNSTEENTTEDSSTETTTEDWDAKQKRYEELMSDFDNWNSYLDTDEDGLPDEMEDLLGSDKNLPDTDGDGLDDYYEFLQLGTSLTEPDTDENGISDAEEDFDGDGLNNAQEYMYGTLPWESDTDQDGLSDGEEVLVYGTDPLKPDTDGDGLIDGDEPAMGFDPTKPDTDENGIPDGKERIEQSVTYEVENKECAVTEIQVDMVTSGSLTASTTIESIMDTDYGCSNVAGLVGEPFEITTTCTFETATLSYKVDQTKLGETEFNDLLFLWYDEDNKQMVELETEHDAETGIVSTETTHFSKYMLVDAKKWAEIWKHKFPYEERQQSRADACYTYMYFFGAVPTVLKDTAGNTEDIKGKQLTEYHVSYISQTRQIINAAINTMHENDRVGYVCDCGLYHSNKQWGSGMYDYLLNNELKENPKKYLRDKINGNELGVYLRADWGYDDADAQMSGNDNVNIMVWDYIVTAREDAKLGNTVIPDRRIILVCGGNIGNISENTLALAKKENIRIDTLMIGDYAYAAPLIKASQATGGQFYKVEEVNRDNVDELISKMKIGELPENESGLAGGSSELPDEFKIDTDEDGIPDVVEREGMRNQYGMIVYTDPEKKDTDGDKLTDGEEMDPTRRNKQFSNIMTLNVPKNADFYYMKSSPNNPDTDNDGYTDYEEVRTYHSNPLFSDVHIYELKHDYIAVNYIDEDGNSQISYGGNQGWFGEEYKQNNIEKYSTIRSYGCGLISISDILLYLASVDSKYSTDMTDLIRTDNGAIEYNSYIEYISYMEKNFFHVRDIDFAGEKVVSGINGISIANGVNKYNWFYNVGIHGNWGSWTDKILNRIEKMLECDIPVTLSANAIKKEYKAQAEEDGLYIAMYKNDSEIPREKNYNMVRSTFNNHYVTVTGVIKNSIEDRIWLQVSSWGEKYYLDYAEYMNYMQVYASMGSVATNILHITIE
;
A
#
# COMPACT_ATOMS: atom_id res chain seq x y z
N MET A 1 41.36 -38.68 -46.52
CA MET A 1 41.15 -38.57 -47.98
C MET A 1 39.76 -39.15 -48.26
N ASN A 2 38.92 -38.44 -49.01
CA ASN A 2 37.51 -38.78 -49.37
C ASN A 2 36.39 -38.63 -48.32
N TRP A 3 36.33 -37.49 -47.62
CA TRP A 3 35.04 -36.93 -47.14
C TRP A 3 35.07 -35.39 -46.97
N ARG A 4 35.94 -34.70 -47.72
CA ARG A 4 36.14 -33.22 -47.68
C ARG A 4 35.69 -32.50 -48.96
N ARG A 5 34.57 -32.89 -49.57
CA ARG A 5 34.11 -32.28 -50.86
C ARG A 5 32.62 -31.91 -50.95
N LYS A 6 31.89 -31.84 -49.84
CA LYS A 6 30.46 -31.45 -49.83
C LYS A 6 30.07 -30.36 -48.79
N TRP A 7 31.04 -29.64 -48.23
CA TRP A 7 30.81 -28.61 -47.19
C TRP A 7 31.47 -27.25 -47.52
N LYS A 8 31.47 -26.85 -48.80
CA LYS A 8 31.91 -25.50 -49.23
C LYS A 8 31.01 -24.97 -50.35
N GLN A 9 29.93 -24.32 -49.92
CA GLN A 9 28.97 -23.43 -50.60
C GLN A 9 27.79 -23.41 -49.61
N ILE A 10 27.59 -22.46 -48.70
CA ILE A 10 27.54 -21.00 -48.83
C ILE A 10 27.86 -20.38 -47.45
N THR A 11 28.90 -19.57 -47.37
CA THR A 11 29.07 -18.50 -46.38
C THR A 11 29.42 -17.25 -47.17
N ALA A 12 28.40 -16.44 -47.47
CA ALA A 12 28.55 -15.06 -47.94
C ALA A 12 27.21 -14.33 -47.80
N VAL A 13 27.29 -13.11 -47.25
CA VAL A 13 26.24 -12.08 -47.07
C VAL A 13 25.44 -12.17 -45.75
N ILE A 14 26.09 -11.78 -44.64
CA ILE A 14 25.43 -11.06 -43.55
C ILE A 14 25.79 -9.58 -43.75
N ALA A 15 24.90 -8.84 -44.40
CA ALA A 15 24.71 -7.39 -44.28
C ALA A 15 23.62 -6.95 -45.26
N ALA A 16 22.60 -6.28 -44.71
CA ALA A 16 21.47 -5.60 -45.35
C ALA A 16 20.29 -6.49 -45.80
N GLY A 17 19.13 -6.25 -45.17
CA GLY A 17 17.84 -6.70 -45.68
C GLY A 17 16.78 -6.92 -44.60
N ALA A 18 16.18 -5.84 -44.12
CA ALA A 18 14.86 -5.90 -43.50
C ALA A 18 13.79 -6.41 -44.49
N MET A 19 12.72 -6.99 -43.94
CA MET A 19 11.40 -7.27 -44.52
C MET A 19 11.18 -8.58 -45.32
N VAL A 20 10.05 -9.20 -44.94
CA VAL A 20 9.10 -10.05 -45.70
C VAL A 20 9.05 -11.54 -45.28
N ALA A 21 7.91 -11.87 -44.64
CA ALA A 21 7.38 -13.18 -44.31
C ALA A 21 7.16 -14.09 -45.55
N GLY A 22 7.13 -15.42 -45.34
CA GLY A 22 6.45 -16.35 -46.26
C GLY A 22 7.01 -17.78 -46.36
N SER A 23 6.19 -18.75 -45.90
CA SER A 23 6.13 -20.18 -46.24
C SER A 23 7.15 -21.17 -45.65
N MET A 24 6.69 -21.96 -44.67
CA MET A 24 7.07 -23.38 -44.54
C MET A 24 5.92 -24.29 -44.99
N THR A 25 6.22 -25.26 -45.86
CA THR A 25 5.38 -26.45 -46.12
C THR A 25 6.04 -27.70 -45.55
N ILE A 26 5.34 -28.24 -44.57
CA ILE A 26 5.28 -29.48 -43.77
C ILE A 26 5.80 -30.80 -44.40
N LEU A 27 6.38 -31.71 -43.58
CA LEU A 27 5.92 -33.11 -43.26
C LEU A 27 7.06 -34.07 -42.81
N PRO A 28 6.81 -35.07 -41.94
CA PRO A 28 5.97 -35.08 -40.74
C PRO A 28 6.72 -35.66 -39.51
N ALA A 29 6.67 -34.98 -38.37
CA ALA A 29 6.58 -35.63 -37.07
C ALA A 29 5.10 -35.55 -36.68
N LYS A 30 4.55 -36.53 -35.96
CA LYS A 30 3.19 -36.39 -35.40
C LYS A 30 3.21 -35.11 -34.56
N ALA A 31 2.59 -34.06 -35.07
CA ALA A 31 2.43 -32.81 -34.37
C ALA A 31 1.25 -33.04 -33.43
N GLU A 32 1.48 -32.88 -32.12
CA GLU A 32 0.39 -32.45 -31.26
C GLU A 32 -0.12 -31.14 -31.84
N GLU A 33 -1.38 -31.12 -32.27
CA GLU A 33 -2.04 -29.86 -32.64
C GLU A 33 -2.25 -29.09 -31.33
N LYS A 34 -1.39 -28.09 -31.07
CA LYS A 34 -1.66 -27.12 -30.00
C LYS A 34 -2.99 -26.42 -30.29
N THR A 35 -3.91 -26.48 -29.34
CA THR A 35 -5.19 -25.79 -29.39
C THR A 35 -4.97 -24.27 -29.41
N ARG A 36 -5.85 -23.52 -30.07
CA ARG A 36 -5.69 -22.07 -30.30
C ARG A 36 -6.99 -21.35 -30.00
N TYR A 37 -6.88 -20.21 -29.31
CA TYR A 37 -8.02 -19.36 -29.04
C TYR A 37 -8.67 -18.89 -30.35
N PRO A 38 -9.96 -19.14 -30.57
CA PRO A 38 -10.57 -18.96 -31.89
C PRO A 38 -10.85 -17.49 -32.23
N TYR A 39 -10.96 -16.60 -31.24
CA TYR A 39 -11.49 -15.24 -31.45
C TYR A 39 -10.38 -14.20 -31.57
N THR A 40 -10.60 -13.21 -32.44
CA THR A 40 -9.74 -12.03 -32.60
C THR A 40 -10.21 -10.89 -31.69
N ILE A 41 -11.52 -10.72 -31.57
CA ILE A 41 -12.15 -9.78 -30.64
C ILE A 41 -13.29 -10.53 -29.96
N PHE A 42 -13.23 -10.58 -28.62
CA PHE A 42 -14.27 -11.15 -27.78
C PHE A 42 -14.73 -10.13 -26.74
N ALA A 43 -16.05 -10.04 -26.53
CA ALA A 43 -16.66 -9.25 -25.46
C ALA A 43 -17.75 -10.04 -24.73
N SER A 44 -17.61 -10.23 -23.43
CA SER A 44 -18.53 -11.08 -22.64
C SER A 44 -19.83 -10.41 -22.23
N ALA A 45 -19.92 -9.07 -22.24
CA ALA A 45 -21.11 -8.39 -21.76
C ALA A 45 -22.34 -8.73 -22.61
N GLN A 46 -23.43 -9.11 -21.95
CA GLN A 46 -24.73 -9.38 -22.58
C GLN A 46 -25.57 -8.10 -22.79
N LYS A 47 -24.97 -7.05 -23.37
CA LYS A 47 -25.65 -5.75 -23.56
C LYS A 47 -25.60 -5.22 -24.98
N GLU A 48 -26.48 -4.26 -25.28
CA GLU A 48 -26.50 -3.61 -26.58
C GLU A 48 -25.19 -2.85 -26.82
N GLY A 49 -24.52 -3.12 -27.95
CA GLY A 49 -23.25 -2.47 -28.29
C GLY A 49 -22.06 -2.94 -27.44
N ALA A 50 -22.11 -4.14 -26.87
CA ALA A 50 -20.99 -4.77 -26.16
C ALA A 50 -19.66 -4.71 -26.96
N ILE A 51 -19.74 -4.80 -28.29
CA ILE A 51 -18.69 -4.34 -29.19
C ILE A 51 -19.20 -3.15 -30.00
N THR A 52 -18.56 -1.99 -29.85
CA THR A 52 -18.89 -0.77 -30.59
C THR A 52 -17.74 -0.35 -31.51
N ILE A 53 -17.99 -0.30 -32.81
CA ILE A 53 -17.03 0.13 -33.83
C ILE A 53 -17.49 1.43 -34.47
N ASN A 54 -16.76 2.52 -34.24
CA ASN A 54 -17.01 3.80 -34.88
C ASN A 54 -15.89 4.12 -35.90
N ALA A 55 -16.03 3.62 -37.14
CA ALA A 55 -15.04 3.84 -38.18
C ALA A 55 -15.58 3.83 -39.61
N ASP A 56 -15.09 4.71 -40.50
CA ASP A 56 -15.59 4.78 -41.89
C ASP A 56 -15.43 3.44 -42.63
N ASN A 57 -14.30 2.74 -42.40
CA ASN A 57 -14.08 1.38 -42.89
C ASN A 57 -13.33 0.54 -41.84
N PHE A 58 -13.93 -0.58 -41.43
CA PHE A 58 -13.34 -1.57 -40.53
C PHE A 58 -13.20 -2.90 -41.27
N CYS A 59 -11.98 -3.44 -41.31
CA CYS A 59 -11.69 -4.75 -41.87
C CYS A 59 -11.07 -5.64 -40.79
N LEU A 60 -11.67 -6.81 -40.54
CA LEU A 60 -11.12 -7.80 -39.61
C LEU A 60 -10.89 -9.12 -40.34
N ASN A 61 -9.68 -9.67 -40.22
CA ASN A 61 -9.30 -10.98 -40.75
C ASN A 61 -9.17 -11.96 -39.58
N GLY A 62 -10.30 -12.55 -39.19
CA GLY A 62 -10.45 -13.42 -38.03
C GLY A 62 -11.91 -13.42 -37.53
N ASP A 63 -12.12 -13.92 -36.31
CA ASP A 63 -13.47 -14.06 -35.75
C ASP A 63 -13.75 -12.96 -34.71
N MET A 64 -14.96 -12.41 -34.74
CA MET A 64 -15.46 -11.40 -33.80
C MET A 64 -16.71 -11.97 -33.13
N VAL A 65 -16.66 -12.09 -31.81
CA VAL A 65 -17.67 -12.79 -31.02
C VAL A 65 -18.05 -11.95 -29.81
N THR A 66 -19.33 -11.90 -29.46
CA THR A 66 -19.81 -11.28 -28.23
C THR A 66 -21.08 -11.94 -27.73
N ASN A 67 -21.31 -11.90 -26.42
CA ASN A 67 -22.57 -12.36 -25.82
C ASN A 67 -23.68 -11.29 -25.93
N GLY A 68 -23.32 -10.03 -26.18
CA GLY A 68 -24.26 -8.95 -26.47
C GLY A 68 -24.45 -8.74 -27.98
N THR A 69 -24.49 -7.48 -28.41
CA THR A 69 -24.61 -7.10 -29.83
C THR A 69 -23.43 -6.26 -30.32
N ILE A 70 -23.19 -6.26 -31.64
CA ILE A 70 -22.13 -5.48 -32.28
C ILE A 70 -22.74 -4.26 -32.98
N SER A 71 -22.41 -3.08 -32.48
CA SER A 71 -22.83 -1.78 -33.03
C SER A 71 -21.71 -1.19 -33.89
N ALA A 72 -21.97 -0.93 -35.17
CA ALA A 72 -20.96 -0.37 -36.08
C ALA A 72 -21.47 0.87 -36.84
N SER A 73 -20.67 1.94 -36.86
CA SER A 73 -20.81 3.05 -37.81
C SER A 73 -19.86 2.79 -38.99
N GLY A 74 -20.29 3.05 -40.23
CA GLY A 74 -19.47 2.85 -41.43
C GLY A 74 -19.50 1.44 -42.03
N ASN A 75 -18.52 1.12 -42.89
CA ASN A 75 -18.46 -0.19 -43.57
C ASN A 75 -17.71 -1.22 -42.72
N LEU A 76 -18.43 -2.25 -42.26
CA LEU A 76 -17.89 -3.39 -41.53
C LEU A 76 -17.63 -4.57 -42.48
N GLN A 77 -16.37 -5.01 -42.60
CA GLN A 77 -15.96 -6.18 -43.36
C GLN A 77 -15.23 -7.17 -42.45
N ILE A 78 -15.87 -8.30 -42.14
CA ILE A 78 -15.30 -9.39 -41.33
C ILE A 78 -15.01 -10.57 -42.26
N ASN A 79 -13.75 -10.95 -42.37
CA ASN A 79 -13.24 -12.09 -43.13
C ASN A 79 -12.98 -13.26 -42.17
N GLY A 80 -14.05 -13.67 -41.49
CA GLY A 80 -14.14 -14.77 -40.52
C GLY A 80 -15.56 -14.81 -39.94
N THR A 81 -15.73 -15.37 -38.75
CA THR A 81 -17.04 -15.52 -38.10
C THR A 81 -17.43 -14.24 -37.36
N LYS A 82 -18.66 -13.75 -37.57
CA LYS A 82 -19.30 -12.73 -36.73
C LYS A 82 -20.41 -13.41 -35.94
N LYS A 83 -20.28 -13.49 -34.61
CA LYS A 83 -21.28 -14.09 -33.71
C LYS A 83 -21.68 -13.06 -32.64
N GLU A 84 -22.98 -12.79 -32.54
CA GLU A 84 -23.62 -12.00 -31.47
C GLU A 84 -24.47 -12.96 -30.65
N SER A 85 -24.77 -12.65 -29.40
CA SER A 85 -25.48 -13.56 -28.48
C SER A 85 -24.84 -14.94 -28.46
N ALA A 86 -23.51 -14.96 -28.32
CA ALA A 86 -22.71 -16.15 -28.50
C ALA A 86 -22.72 -17.12 -27.32
N GLU A 87 -23.10 -16.64 -26.13
CA GLU A 87 -23.11 -17.39 -24.86
C GLU A 87 -21.76 -18.08 -24.57
N GLU A 88 -20.66 -17.41 -24.90
CA GLU A 88 -19.31 -17.93 -24.64
C GLU A 88 -18.82 -17.44 -23.27
N SER A 89 -18.20 -18.31 -22.48
CA SER A 89 -17.61 -17.94 -21.19
C SER A 89 -16.42 -16.99 -21.34
N MET A 90 -16.20 -16.16 -20.33
CA MET A 90 -14.97 -15.36 -20.25
C MET A 90 -13.76 -16.28 -20.13
N MET A 91 -12.67 -15.92 -20.80
CA MET A 91 -11.41 -16.63 -20.70
C MET A 91 -10.50 -15.95 -19.69
N TYR A 92 -10.19 -16.64 -18.60
CA TYR A 92 -9.27 -16.17 -17.56
C TYR A 92 -7.85 -16.65 -17.83
N LEU A 93 -6.90 -15.71 -17.77
CA LEU A 93 -5.49 -15.91 -18.12
C LEU A 93 -4.55 -15.30 -17.06
N PHE A 94 -4.96 -15.27 -15.79
CA PHE A 94 -4.26 -14.56 -14.72
C PHE A 94 -2.86 -15.12 -14.49
N HIS A 95 -2.78 -16.41 -14.22
CA HIS A 95 -1.54 -17.15 -14.02
C HIS A 95 -0.76 -17.28 -15.33
N ALA A 96 -1.38 -17.51 -16.49
CA ALA A 96 -0.68 -17.63 -17.76
C ALA A 96 0.00 -16.31 -18.16
N ILE A 97 -0.65 -15.17 -17.93
CA ILE A 97 -0.03 -13.86 -18.17
C ILE A 97 1.05 -13.58 -17.11
N ASP A 98 0.79 -13.89 -15.84
CA ASP A 98 1.78 -13.68 -14.78
C ASP A 98 3.01 -14.59 -14.92
N ASP A 99 2.84 -15.86 -15.26
CA ASP A 99 3.91 -16.82 -15.51
C ASP A 99 4.72 -16.50 -16.77
N ALA A 100 4.09 -15.89 -17.78
CA ALA A 100 4.77 -15.54 -19.02
C ALA A 100 5.48 -14.19 -18.96
N TYR A 101 4.95 -13.23 -18.19
CA TYR A 101 5.44 -11.85 -18.22
C TYR A 101 5.73 -11.25 -16.83
N PHE A 102 5.15 -11.75 -15.73
CA PHE A 102 5.26 -11.16 -14.39
C PHE A 102 5.70 -12.17 -13.32
N THR A 103 6.65 -13.04 -13.64
CA THR A 103 7.24 -13.95 -12.65
C THR A 103 8.13 -13.19 -11.66
N ASP A 104 8.24 -13.68 -10.42
CA ASP A 104 8.91 -13.10 -9.24
C ASP A 104 10.26 -12.35 -9.43
N THR A 105 10.90 -12.46 -10.60
CA THR A 105 12.26 -11.93 -10.85
C THR A 105 12.43 -11.04 -12.09
N ASP A 106 11.42 -10.84 -12.96
CA ASP A 106 11.64 -10.22 -14.30
C ASP A 106 10.68 -9.06 -14.66
N TYR A 107 10.05 -8.39 -13.69
CA TYR A 107 9.22 -7.20 -13.93
C TYR A 107 9.43 -6.09 -12.89
N VAL A 108 9.02 -4.87 -13.23
CA VAL A 108 9.02 -3.70 -12.34
C VAL A 108 7.68 -3.68 -11.59
N ALA A 109 7.68 -3.95 -10.29
CA ALA A 109 6.51 -3.80 -9.43
C ALA A 109 6.43 -2.37 -8.87
N CYS A 110 5.23 -1.78 -8.87
CA CYS A 110 4.94 -0.47 -8.32
C CYS A 110 3.77 -0.58 -7.34
N GLU A 111 4.00 -0.23 -6.07
CA GLU A 111 2.94 -0.12 -5.07
C GLU A 111 2.16 1.18 -5.29
N GLY A 112 0.87 1.06 -5.56
CA GLY A 112 -0.06 2.16 -5.86
C GLY A 112 -0.08 2.57 -7.34
N ASP A 113 -0.44 3.83 -7.59
CA ASP A 113 -0.56 4.37 -8.94
C ASP A 113 0.80 4.57 -9.63
N TYR A 114 0.89 4.20 -10.90
CA TYR A 114 2.06 4.39 -11.75
C TYR A 114 1.81 5.47 -12.80
N VAL A 115 2.36 6.67 -12.57
CA VAL A 115 2.24 7.80 -13.50
C VAL A 115 3.61 8.14 -14.10
N LEU A 116 3.71 8.11 -15.43
CA LEU A 116 4.94 8.43 -16.17
C LEU A 116 4.64 9.36 -17.35
N GLU A 117 5.15 10.59 -17.25
CA GLU A 117 5.03 11.63 -18.29
C GLU A 117 6.40 11.94 -18.89
N GLU A 118 6.73 11.34 -20.04
CA GLU A 118 8.01 11.53 -20.71
C GLU A 118 7.86 11.69 -22.23
N THR A 119 8.82 12.34 -22.89
CA THR A 119 8.75 12.47 -24.36
C THR A 119 8.87 11.13 -25.08
N ASN A 120 9.64 10.17 -24.56
CA ASN A 120 9.75 8.82 -25.14
C ASN A 120 9.76 7.79 -24.03
N ILE A 121 8.79 6.90 -24.03
CA ILE A 121 8.64 5.82 -23.05
C ILE A 121 8.96 4.52 -23.77
N ASN A 122 9.84 3.68 -23.20
CA ASN A 122 10.21 2.39 -23.79
C ASN A 122 10.12 1.27 -22.75
N ILE A 123 9.02 0.54 -22.77
CA ILE A 123 8.77 -0.57 -21.86
C ILE A 123 9.34 -1.83 -22.50
N SER A 124 10.56 -2.20 -22.09
CA SER A 124 11.24 -3.43 -22.53
C SER A 124 11.40 -4.47 -21.43
N THR A 125 11.14 -4.07 -20.18
CA THR A 125 10.92 -4.94 -19.02
C THR A 125 9.45 -4.80 -18.61
N PRO A 126 8.74 -5.89 -18.30
CA PRO A 126 7.35 -5.82 -17.88
C PRO A 126 7.15 -4.91 -16.67
N VAL A 127 6.01 -4.23 -16.57
CA VAL A 127 5.70 -3.30 -15.45
C VAL A 127 4.33 -3.65 -14.88
N ALA A 128 4.24 -3.81 -13.56
CA ALA A 128 2.99 -4.06 -12.84
C ALA A 128 2.74 -2.97 -11.79
N ALA A 129 1.53 -2.41 -11.77
CA ALA A 129 1.07 -1.44 -10.78
C ALA A 129 -0.07 -2.03 -9.93
N SER A 130 -0.07 -1.78 -8.61
CA SER A 130 -1.17 -2.21 -7.74
C SER A 130 -2.33 -1.21 -7.66
N GLY A 131 -2.23 -0.06 -8.33
CA GLY A 131 -3.31 0.93 -8.54
C GLY A 131 -3.50 1.24 -10.04
N GLU A 132 -3.76 2.50 -10.40
CA GLU A 132 -3.92 2.93 -11.80
C GLU A 132 -2.58 3.06 -12.55
N MET A 133 -2.58 2.94 -13.87
CA MET A 133 -1.39 3.18 -14.71
C MET A 133 -1.65 4.25 -15.78
N ASN A 134 -0.93 5.38 -15.71
CA ASN A 134 -1.06 6.52 -16.62
C ASN A 134 0.27 6.82 -17.33
N LEU A 135 0.35 6.53 -18.64
CA LEU A 135 1.53 6.81 -19.46
C LEU A 135 1.22 7.89 -20.50
N GLU A 136 1.98 9.00 -20.49
CA GLU A 136 1.86 10.09 -21.47
C GLU A 136 3.20 10.30 -22.20
N GLY A 137 3.21 10.05 -23.52
CA GLY A 137 4.42 10.19 -24.33
C GLY A 137 4.45 9.43 -25.65
N ASN A 138 5.64 9.28 -26.25
CA ASN A 138 5.86 8.32 -27.35
C ASN A 138 6.18 6.94 -26.77
N ILE A 139 5.15 6.12 -26.58
CA ILE A 139 5.17 4.83 -25.90
C ILE A 139 5.53 3.71 -26.87
N ASN A 140 6.62 2.99 -26.55
CA ASN A 140 7.05 1.76 -27.22
C ASN A 140 6.90 0.60 -26.24
N LEU A 141 5.93 -0.27 -26.47
CA LEU A 141 5.74 -1.48 -25.66
C LEU A 141 6.44 -2.65 -26.35
N ASN A 142 7.42 -3.28 -25.71
CA ASN A 142 8.13 -4.45 -26.27
C ASN A 142 7.87 -5.74 -25.49
N THR A 143 7.15 -5.67 -24.36
CA THR A 143 6.89 -6.78 -23.42
C THR A 143 5.46 -6.73 -22.86
N ALA A 144 5.22 -6.52 -21.56
CA ALA A 144 3.89 -6.42 -20.98
C ALA A 144 3.74 -5.26 -19.97
N ILE A 145 2.52 -4.78 -19.80
CA ILE A 145 2.12 -3.91 -18.68
C ILE A 145 0.87 -4.48 -18.00
N LYS A 146 0.86 -4.45 -16.66
CA LYS A 146 -0.23 -4.91 -15.80
C LYS A 146 -0.65 -3.81 -14.82
N ALA A 147 -1.94 -3.66 -14.57
CA ALA A 147 -2.48 -2.88 -13.46
C ALA A 147 -3.66 -3.61 -12.82
N LEU A 148 -3.88 -3.44 -11.51
CA LEU A 148 -5.11 -3.92 -10.86
C LEU A 148 -6.31 -3.10 -11.34
N GLU A 149 -6.13 -1.78 -11.49
CA GLU A 149 -7.17 -0.83 -11.91
C GLU A 149 -6.94 -0.34 -13.36
N THR A 150 -7.39 0.87 -13.70
CA THR A 150 -7.44 1.39 -15.08
C THR A 150 -6.05 1.69 -15.65
N ILE A 151 -5.84 1.31 -16.92
CA ILE A 151 -4.65 1.68 -17.72
C ILE A 151 -5.02 2.74 -18.75
N THR A 152 -4.39 3.91 -18.68
CA THR A 152 -4.55 5.00 -19.65
C THR A 152 -3.25 5.27 -20.40
N LEU A 153 -3.29 5.17 -21.74
CA LEU A 153 -2.17 5.45 -22.63
C LEU A 153 -2.48 6.65 -23.53
N THR A 154 -1.70 7.72 -23.41
CA THR A 154 -1.87 8.95 -24.21
C THR A 154 -0.58 9.34 -24.94
N GLY A 155 -0.70 9.94 -26.13
CA GLY A 155 0.45 10.32 -26.98
C GLY A 155 0.57 9.50 -28.27
N GLU A 156 1.70 8.84 -28.54
CA GLU A 156 1.88 7.85 -29.63
C GLU A 156 2.11 6.46 -29.05
N VAL A 157 1.36 5.43 -29.47
CA VAL A 157 1.48 4.07 -28.91
C VAL A 157 1.84 3.06 -29.99
N LYS A 158 2.95 2.33 -29.82
CA LYS A 158 3.35 1.26 -30.75
C LYS A 158 4.07 0.10 -30.08
N ASN A 159 4.03 -1.06 -30.73
CA ASN A 159 4.85 -2.21 -30.38
C ASN A 159 5.36 -2.96 -31.62
N THR A 160 6.35 -3.84 -31.43
CA THR A 160 6.86 -4.71 -32.53
C THR A 160 6.98 -6.19 -32.16
N ASN A 161 6.67 -6.57 -30.92
CA ASN A 161 7.00 -7.89 -30.36
C ASN A 161 5.80 -8.64 -29.75
N ASN A 162 4.56 -8.40 -30.21
CA ASN A 162 3.35 -9.01 -29.63
C ASN A 162 3.21 -8.75 -28.12
N SER A 163 3.17 -7.48 -27.70
CA SER A 163 3.14 -7.10 -26.29
C SER A 163 1.77 -7.37 -25.62
N VAL A 164 1.73 -7.44 -24.29
CA VAL A 164 0.50 -7.60 -23.50
C VAL A 164 0.14 -6.30 -22.78
N ILE A 165 -1.13 -5.89 -22.86
CA ILE A 165 -1.71 -4.82 -22.03
C ILE A 165 -2.82 -5.45 -21.22
N TYR A 166 -2.65 -5.48 -19.89
CA TYR A 166 -3.51 -6.23 -18.98
C TYR A 166 -4.01 -5.36 -17.84
N SER A 167 -5.32 -5.09 -17.78
CA SER A 167 -5.97 -4.58 -16.56
C SER A 167 -6.76 -5.71 -15.92
N LYS A 168 -6.52 -5.99 -14.63
CA LYS A 168 -7.18 -7.09 -13.93
C LYS A 168 -8.65 -6.78 -13.68
N TYR A 169 -8.98 -5.63 -13.07
CA TYR A 169 -10.35 -5.26 -12.68
C TYR A 169 -10.87 -3.96 -13.30
N GLY A 170 -10.02 -3.19 -13.98
CA GLY A 170 -10.33 -1.86 -14.51
C GLY A 170 -10.33 -1.77 -16.05
N ASP A 171 -10.43 -0.54 -16.55
CA ASP A 171 -10.54 -0.26 -17.98
C ASP A 171 -9.16 -0.17 -18.66
N ILE A 172 -9.14 -0.34 -19.99
CA ILE A 172 -7.98 0.01 -20.83
C ILE A 172 -8.39 1.11 -21.80
N ILE A 173 -7.84 2.31 -21.59
CA ILE A 173 -8.14 3.50 -22.39
C ILE A 173 -6.90 3.91 -23.18
N ILE A 174 -6.98 3.79 -24.50
CA ILE A 174 -5.92 4.25 -25.42
C ILE A 174 -6.48 5.43 -26.22
N ASP A 175 -6.04 6.64 -25.90
CA ASP A 175 -6.42 7.87 -26.62
C ASP A 175 -5.17 8.52 -27.24
N SER A 176 -4.96 8.27 -28.53
CA SER A 176 -3.70 8.56 -29.19
C SER A 176 -3.88 9.00 -30.64
N THR A 177 -2.96 9.79 -31.18
CA THR A 177 -3.02 10.16 -32.61
C THR A 177 -2.71 8.97 -33.52
N ASN A 178 -1.73 8.14 -33.13
CA ASN A 178 -1.23 7.00 -33.91
C ASN A 178 -1.08 5.77 -33.01
N VAL A 179 -1.80 4.70 -33.33
CA VAL A 179 -1.74 3.43 -32.60
C VAL A 179 -1.37 2.30 -33.55
N ASN A 180 -0.30 1.56 -33.23
CA ASN A 180 0.09 0.36 -33.97
C ASN A 180 0.47 -0.78 -33.01
N LEU A 181 -0.47 -1.70 -32.79
CA LEU A 181 -0.36 -2.74 -31.79
C LEU A 181 -0.45 -4.15 -32.41
N SER A 182 0.27 -5.06 -31.76
CA SER A 182 0.32 -6.51 -31.96
C SER A 182 0.40 -7.20 -30.59
N GLY A 183 -0.20 -8.38 -30.41
CA GLY A 183 -0.18 -9.09 -29.13
C GLY A 183 -1.56 -9.25 -28.49
N LEU A 184 -1.68 -8.94 -27.19
CA LEU A 184 -2.90 -9.16 -26.40
C LEU A 184 -3.33 -7.87 -25.69
N ILE A 185 -4.61 -7.54 -25.77
CA ILE A 185 -5.26 -6.55 -24.91
C ILE A 185 -6.32 -7.30 -24.10
N TYR A 186 -6.17 -7.30 -22.78
CA TYR A 186 -6.94 -8.15 -21.89
C TYR A 186 -7.47 -7.35 -20.69
N ALA A 187 -8.79 -7.25 -20.58
CA ALA A 187 -9.50 -6.58 -19.48
C ALA A 187 -10.80 -7.34 -19.16
N PRO A 188 -10.72 -8.50 -18.51
CA PRO A 188 -11.85 -9.42 -18.36
C PRO A 188 -13.04 -8.81 -17.62
N PHE A 189 -12.79 -7.87 -16.68
CA PHE A 189 -13.86 -7.16 -15.96
C PHE A 189 -13.97 -5.68 -16.34
N GLY A 190 -13.40 -5.27 -17.47
CA GLY A 190 -13.27 -3.87 -17.83
C GLY A 190 -13.61 -3.54 -19.28
N HIS A 191 -13.70 -2.24 -19.53
CA HIS A 191 -13.91 -1.69 -20.86
C HIS A 191 -12.59 -1.43 -21.59
N VAL A 192 -12.45 -1.99 -22.80
CA VAL A 192 -11.36 -1.63 -23.71
C VAL A 192 -11.83 -0.56 -24.68
N LYS A 193 -11.28 0.66 -24.56
CA LYS A 193 -11.53 1.78 -25.48
C LYS A 193 -10.26 2.16 -26.24
N ILE A 194 -10.30 2.03 -27.57
CA ILE A 194 -9.19 2.44 -28.45
C ILE A 194 -9.66 3.56 -29.38
N GLN A 195 -9.12 4.75 -29.18
CA GLN A 195 -9.41 5.93 -29.99
C GLN A 195 -8.14 6.42 -30.68
N ALA A 196 -8.13 6.41 -32.03
CA ALA A 196 -7.00 6.95 -32.79
C ALA A 196 -7.33 7.46 -34.19
N GLN A 197 -6.58 8.46 -34.68
CA GLN A 197 -6.71 8.91 -36.08
C GLN A 197 -6.21 7.86 -37.08
N ASN A 198 -5.07 7.24 -36.78
CA ASN A 198 -4.51 6.11 -37.54
C ASN A 198 -4.37 4.89 -36.62
N LEU A 199 -5.19 3.87 -36.85
CA LEU A 199 -5.22 2.65 -36.04
C LEU A 199 -4.81 1.42 -36.87
N GLY A 200 -3.70 0.79 -36.49
CA GLY A 200 -3.24 -0.49 -37.03
C GLY A 200 -3.22 -1.56 -35.94
N LEU A 201 -4.01 -2.62 -36.11
CA LEU A 201 -4.08 -3.75 -35.17
C LEU A 201 -3.68 -5.03 -35.90
N ASN A 202 -2.40 -5.41 -35.84
CA ASN A 202 -1.90 -6.54 -36.63
C ASN A 202 -1.40 -7.65 -35.70
N ASN A 203 -1.82 -8.89 -35.94
CA ASN A 203 -1.53 -10.01 -35.07
C ASN A 203 -1.94 -9.70 -33.63
N ILE A 204 -3.20 -9.33 -33.43
CA ILE A 204 -3.74 -8.99 -32.11
C ILE A 204 -4.90 -9.92 -31.73
N ILE A 205 -5.11 -10.05 -30.42
CA ILE A 205 -6.32 -10.58 -29.80
C ILE A 205 -6.79 -9.58 -28.73
N VAL A 206 -8.09 -9.33 -28.66
CA VAL A 206 -8.73 -8.48 -27.65
C VAL A 206 -9.80 -9.29 -26.92
N ILE A 207 -9.70 -9.37 -25.61
CA ILE A 207 -10.64 -10.05 -24.72
C ILE A 207 -11.01 -9.06 -23.61
N ALA A 208 -12.30 -8.72 -23.49
CA ALA A 208 -12.76 -7.76 -22.49
C ALA A 208 -14.22 -7.98 -22.08
N GLU A 209 -14.69 -7.25 -21.06
CA GLU A 209 -16.14 -7.19 -20.77
C GLU A 209 -16.85 -6.47 -21.93
N THR A 210 -16.31 -5.32 -22.36
CA THR A 210 -16.79 -4.56 -23.53
C THR A 210 -15.65 -3.95 -24.33
N VAL A 211 -15.89 -3.73 -25.64
CA VAL A 211 -14.88 -3.18 -26.56
C VAL A 211 -15.43 -2.03 -27.39
N THR A 212 -14.77 -0.87 -27.34
CA THR A 212 -15.05 0.28 -28.21
C THR A 212 -13.84 0.65 -29.05
N ILE A 213 -13.99 0.72 -30.38
CA ILE A 213 -12.94 1.15 -31.31
C ILE A 213 -13.42 2.37 -32.09
N ILE A 214 -12.68 3.48 -32.02
CA ILE A 214 -12.99 4.76 -32.68
C ILE A 214 -11.82 5.15 -33.59
N SER A 215 -12.01 5.15 -34.91
CA SER A 215 -10.96 5.55 -35.86
C SER A 215 -11.49 5.89 -37.25
N SER A 216 -10.66 6.44 -38.14
CA SER A 216 -11.05 6.71 -39.54
C SER A 216 -11.11 5.42 -40.36
N SER A 217 -10.12 4.53 -40.19
CA SER A 217 -10.05 3.24 -40.87
C SER A 217 -9.23 2.27 -40.04
N VAL A 218 -9.70 1.03 -39.91
CA VAL A 218 -9.07 0.00 -39.06
C VAL A 218 -8.88 -1.28 -39.85
N ASN A 219 -7.71 -1.89 -39.71
CA ASN A 219 -7.44 -3.26 -40.16
C ASN A 219 -6.98 -4.08 -38.95
N VAL A 220 -7.71 -5.15 -38.67
CA VAL A 220 -7.47 -6.09 -37.57
C VAL A 220 -7.08 -7.45 -38.14
N ASN A 221 -5.95 -8.01 -37.72
CA ASN A 221 -5.51 -9.34 -38.14
C ASN A 221 -5.35 -10.27 -36.93
N TYR A 222 -5.99 -11.43 -37.00
CA TYR A 222 -5.87 -12.49 -36.00
C TYR A 222 -4.42 -12.91 -35.78
N SER A 223 -4.05 -13.10 -34.51
CA SER A 223 -2.73 -13.58 -34.12
C SER A 223 -2.73 -15.09 -33.88
N SER A 224 -2.18 -15.88 -34.81
CA SER A 224 -2.00 -17.31 -34.55
C SER A 224 -1.00 -17.59 -33.42
N GLN A 225 -0.07 -16.65 -33.18
CA GLN A 225 0.92 -16.76 -32.11
C GLN A 225 0.31 -16.46 -30.75
N MET A 226 -0.49 -15.38 -30.64
CA MET A 226 -1.15 -15.06 -29.38
C MET A 226 -2.29 -16.05 -29.08
N ALA A 227 -2.98 -16.55 -30.10
CA ALA A 227 -3.99 -17.60 -29.90
C ALA A 227 -3.41 -18.91 -29.37
N GLU A 228 -2.17 -19.25 -29.76
CA GLU A 228 -1.45 -20.41 -29.22
C GLU A 228 -0.92 -20.16 -27.80
N PHE A 229 -0.69 -18.89 -27.43
CA PHE A 229 -0.38 -18.50 -26.05
C PHE A 229 -1.61 -18.60 -25.14
N ILE A 230 -2.75 -18.11 -25.62
CA ILE A 230 -4.02 -18.11 -24.89
C ILE A 230 -4.60 -19.52 -24.75
N GLY A 231 -4.49 -20.36 -25.78
CA GLY A 231 -5.07 -21.71 -25.74
C GLY A 231 -6.59 -21.72 -25.84
N THR A 232 -7.23 -22.80 -25.38
CA THR A 232 -8.70 -22.98 -25.39
C THR A 232 -9.28 -23.24 -24.01
N GLU A 233 -8.44 -23.46 -23.01
CA GLU A 233 -8.83 -23.73 -21.64
C GLU A 233 -8.77 -22.41 -20.86
N SER A 234 -9.80 -22.11 -20.09
CA SER A 234 -9.80 -20.97 -19.18
C SER A 234 -9.14 -21.39 -17.87
N GLU A 235 -8.39 -20.49 -17.26
CA GLU A 235 -8.01 -20.66 -15.87
C GLU A 235 -9.21 -20.47 -14.94
N LEU A 236 -9.02 -20.95 -13.72
CA LEU A 236 -9.91 -20.71 -12.61
C LEU A 236 -9.47 -19.42 -11.91
N PRO A 237 -10.34 -18.41 -11.78
CA PRO A 237 -9.96 -17.15 -11.16
C PRO A 237 -9.79 -17.31 -9.64
N ASP A 238 -8.56 -17.59 -9.19
CA ASP A 238 -8.17 -17.50 -7.78
C ASP A 238 -8.00 -16.02 -7.39
N ILE A 239 -9.02 -15.44 -6.73
CA ILE A 239 -9.06 -14.03 -6.36
C ILE A 239 -8.76 -13.89 -4.86
N PRO A 240 -7.63 -13.25 -4.49
CA PRO A 240 -7.29 -12.97 -3.10
C PRO A 240 -8.38 -12.18 -2.36
N ASP A 241 -8.58 -12.46 -1.08
CA ASP A 241 -9.63 -11.83 -0.26
C ASP A 241 -9.52 -10.30 -0.19
N ASP A 242 -8.31 -9.74 -0.24
CA ASP A 242 -8.05 -8.30 -0.23
C ASP A 242 -8.30 -7.61 -1.59
N GLU A 243 -8.44 -8.40 -2.66
CA GLU A 243 -8.80 -7.94 -4.01
C GLU A 243 -10.29 -8.10 -4.33
N LYS A 244 -11.07 -8.85 -3.52
CA LYS A 244 -12.53 -9.05 -3.73
C LYS A 244 -13.32 -7.74 -3.76
N LYS A 245 -12.87 -6.70 -3.06
CA LYS A 245 -13.45 -5.35 -3.07
C LYS A 245 -13.55 -4.72 -4.48
N TYR A 246 -12.75 -5.18 -5.45
CA TYR A 246 -12.79 -4.68 -6.83
C TYR A 246 -13.84 -5.39 -7.70
N LEU A 247 -14.55 -6.37 -7.14
CA LEU A 247 -15.53 -7.23 -7.82
C LEU A 247 -16.93 -7.17 -7.19
N GLU A 248 -17.14 -6.30 -6.19
CA GLU A 248 -18.46 -6.10 -5.57
C GLU A 248 -19.51 -5.77 -6.64
N GLY A 249 -20.56 -6.62 -6.74
CA GLY A 249 -21.61 -6.51 -7.75
C GLY A 249 -21.28 -7.10 -9.14
N ARG A 250 -20.29 -8.00 -9.26
CA ARG A 250 -19.93 -8.69 -10.52
C ARG A 250 -19.91 -10.22 -10.35
N GLU A 251 -20.55 -10.94 -11.27
CA GLU A 251 -20.55 -12.41 -11.30
C GLU A 251 -19.19 -13.00 -11.75
N LEU A 252 -18.69 -14.01 -11.03
CA LEU A 252 -17.50 -14.80 -11.36
C LEU A 252 -17.92 -16.19 -11.87
N PRO A 253 -17.14 -16.86 -12.74
CA PRO A 253 -17.45 -18.21 -13.19
C PRO A 253 -16.99 -19.27 -12.19
N ASP A 254 -17.76 -20.36 -12.15
CA ASP A 254 -17.60 -21.49 -11.25
C ASP A 254 -16.29 -22.27 -11.49
N VAL A 255 -15.70 -22.84 -10.43
CA VAL A 255 -14.29 -23.30 -10.40
C VAL A 255 -14.18 -24.77 -10.00
N THR A 256 -14.00 -25.68 -10.96
CA THR A 256 -13.57 -27.08 -10.73
C THR A 256 -12.21 -27.37 -11.39
N THR A 257 -11.23 -27.82 -10.60
CA THR A 257 -9.81 -28.00 -10.98
C THR A 257 -9.52 -29.41 -11.55
N GLU A 258 -9.19 -29.50 -12.84
CA GLU A 258 -8.46 -30.66 -13.40
C GLU A 258 -6.99 -30.32 -13.71
N GLU A 259 -6.07 -30.98 -13.00
CA GLU A 259 -4.66 -31.11 -13.42
C GLU A 259 -4.55 -32.21 -14.49
N ASN A 260 -4.23 -31.84 -15.73
CA ASN A 260 -3.73 -32.78 -16.73
C ASN A 260 -2.22 -32.61 -16.94
N ASN A 261 -1.45 -33.60 -16.47
CA ASN A 261 -0.13 -33.89 -17.01
C ASN A 261 -0.26 -34.91 -18.14
N SER A 262 0.06 -34.46 -19.35
CA SER A 262 0.20 -35.29 -20.55
C SER A 262 1.33 -36.31 -20.38
N GLU A 263 1.13 -37.57 -20.79
CA GLU A 263 2.14 -38.24 -21.62
C GLU A 263 1.57 -39.40 -22.44
N GLU A 264 2.21 -39.55 -23.60
CA GLU A 264 1.86 -40.38 -24.73
C GLU A 264 1.58 -41.86 -24.41
N THR A 265 0.56 -42.35 -25.09
CA THR A 265 0.35 -43.76 -25.46
C THR A 265 1.64 -44.45 -25.93
N THR A 266 1.85 -45.72 -25.55
CA THR A 266 1.75 -46.85 -26.50
C THR A 266 2.09 -48.20 -25.86
N GLU A 267 1.22 -49.16 -26.17
CA GLU A 267 1.51 -50.61 -26.34
C GLU A 267 1.95 -51.38 -25.07
N ASP A 268 1.39 -52.52 -24.69
CA ASP A 268 0.84 -53.58 -25.53
C ASP A 268 0.21 -54.67 -24.63
N ASN A 269 -0.81 -55.31 -25.20
CA ASN A 269 -1.14 -56.73 -25.08
C ASN A 269 -1.43 -57.39 -23.71
N SER A 270 -2.73 -57.49 -23.44
CA SER A 270 -3.54 -58.70 -23.60
C SER A 270 -3.15 -60.01 -22.89
N THR A 271 -4.22 -60.65 -22.40
CA THR A 271 -4.46 -62.08 -22.11
C THR A 271 -3.86 -62.62 -20.82
N GLU A 272 -4.68 -62.78 -19.79
CA GLU A 272 -5.64 -63.88 -19.54
C GLU A 272 -5.02 -65.18 -19.00
N GLU A 273 -5.66 -65.61 -17.92
CA GLU A 273 -5.87 -66.99 -17.46
C GLU A 273 -4.90 -67.65 -16.44
N ASN A 274 -5.36 -67.55 -15.19
CA ASN A 274 -5.93 -68.64 -14.38
C ASN A 274 -4.97 -69.66 -13.71
N THR A 275 -4.91 -69.68 -12.38
CA THR A 275 -5.71 -70.61 -11.52
C THR A 275 -5.25 -70.64 -10.04
N THR A 276 -6.22 -70.30 -9.16
CA THR A 276 -6.57 -70.87 -7.85
C THR A 276 -5.51 -71.22 -6.79
N GLU A 277 -5.61 -70.61 -5.60
CA GLU A 277 -6.05 -71.27 -4.35
C GLU A 277 -6.19 -70.27 -3.17
N ASP A 278 -7.44 -70.18 -2.69
CA ASP A 278 -7.97 -69.97 -1.33
C ASP A 278 -7.41 -68.92 -0.34
N SER A 279 -8.40 -68.29 0.32
CA SER A 279 -8.39 -67.53 1.58
C SER A 279 -8.04 -66.04 1.54
N SER A 280 -9.05 -65.25 1.95
CA SER A 280 -9.07 -63.85 2.38
C SER A 280 -8.72 -62.78 1.35
N THR A 281 -9.69 -61.92 1.04
CA THR A 281 -9.45 -60.61 0.42
C THR A 281 -10.43 -59.64 1.08
N GLU A 282 -9.99 -58.72 1.95
CA GLU A 282 -9.39 -57.44 1.52
C GLU A 282 -10.30 -56.80 0.46
N THR A 283 -11.27 -56.01 0.89
CA THR A 283 -11.69 -54.85 0.09
C THR A 283 -10.59 -53.84 0.26
N THR A 284 -9.70 -53.83 -0.71
CA THR A 284 -8.50 -53.01 -0.81
C THR A 284 -8.89 -51.54 -0.94
N THR A 285 -8.05 -50.66 -0.38
CA THR A 285 -8.05 -49.22 -0.61
C THR A 285 -8.07 -48.84 -2.11
N GLU A 286 -7.64 -49.74 -2.99
CA GLU A 286 -7.63 -49.56 -4.46
C GLU A 286 -9.02 -49.39 -5.11
N ASP A 287 -10.13 -49.82 -4.48
CA ASP A 287 -11.50 -49.69 -5.04
C ASP A 287 -12.15 -48.35 -4.63
N TRP A 288 -11.78 -47.83 -3.45
CA TRP A 288 -12.20 -46.51 -2.99
C TRP A 288 -11.47 -45.41 -3.75
N ASP A 289 -10.16 -45.54 -3.96
CA ASP A 289 -9.39 -44.55 -4.72
C ASP A 289 -9.91 -44.42 -6.17
N ALA A 290 -10.41 -45.52 -6.75
CA ALA A 290 -11.00 -45.52 -8.09
C ALA A 290 -12.41 -44.92 -8.13
N LYS A 291 -13.27 -45.25 -7.16
CA LYS A 291 -14.59 -44.63 -7.02
C LYS A 291 -14.49 -43.13 -6.71
N GLN A 292 -13.59 -42.76 -5.82
CA GLN A 292 -13.31 -41.37 -5.44
C GLN A 292 -12.78 -40.57 -6.62
N LYS A 293 -11.82 -41.12 -7.37
CA LYS A 293 -11.35 -40.50 -8.62
C LYS A 293 -12.47 -40.36 -9.64
N ARG A 294 -13.36 -41.35 -9.78
CA ARG A 294 -14.48 -41.27 -10.72
C ARG A 294 -15.55 -40.26 -10.28
N TYR A 295 -15.80 -40.16 -8.98
CA TYR A 295 -16.63 -39.13 -8.38
C TYR A 295 -16.05 -37.74 -8.64
N GLU A 296 -14.74 -37.55 -8.41
CA GLU A 296 -14.03 -36.29 -8.68
C GLU A 296 -14.04 -35.91 -10.16
N GLU A 297 -13.89 -36.88 -11.07
CA GLU A 297 -13.99 -36.69 -12.53
C GLU A 297 -15.41 -36.34 -12.99
N LEU A 298 -16.45 -36.90 -12.37
CA LEU A 298 -17.83 -36.52 -12.70
C LEU A 298 -18.15 -35.15 -12.12
N MET A 299 -17.73 -34.86 -10.89
CA MET A 299 -17.92 -33.55 -10.25
C MET A 299 -17.15 -32.44 -10.96
N SER A 300 -15.96 -32.71 -11.50
CA SER A 300 -15.21 -31.72 -12.29
C SER A 300 -15.94 -31.34 -13.58
N ASP A 301 -16.83 -32.20 -14.09
CA ASP A 301 -17.61 -32.02 -15.31
C ASP A 301 -19.08 -31.65 -15.03
N PHE A 302 -19.37 -31.07 -13.85
CA PHE A 302 -20.70 -30.67 -13.39
C PHE A 302 -21.50 -29.88 -14.44
N ASP A 303 -20.88 -28.88 -15.08
CA ASP A 303 -21.49 -28.03 -16.12
C ASP A 303 -22.01 -28.82 -17.34
N ASN A 304 -21.51 -30.04 -17.57
CA ASN A 304 -21.90 -30.89 -18.68
C ASN A 304 -22.78 -32.09 -18.29
N TRP A 305 -23.25 -32.19 -17.04
CA TRP A 305 -24.08 -33.32 -16.58
C TRP A 305 -25.31 -33.56 -17.44
N ASN A 306 -25.93 -32.50 -17.96
CA ASN A 306 -27.04 -32.55 -18.93
C ASN A 306 -26.73 -33.29 -20.25
N SER A 307 -25.44 -33.58 -20.53
CA SER A 307 -25.00 -34.34 -21.71
C SER A 307 -24.75 -35.83 -21.42
N TYR A 308 -24.72 -36.23 -20.15
CA TYR A 308 -24.59 -37.61 -19.71
C TYR A 308 -25.93 -38.35 -19.81
N LEU A 309 -25.86 -39.67 -19.69
CA LEU A 309 -27.07 -40.47 -19.61
C LEU A 309 -27.67 -40.27 -18.21
N ASP A 310 -28.90 -39.79 -18.20
CA ASP A 310 -29.76 -39.63 -17.03
C ASP A 310 -31.08 -40.33 -17.43
N THR A 311 -31.35 -41.48 -16.78
CA THR A 311 -32.37 -42.45 -17.19
C THR A 311 -33.76 -42.09 -16.66
N ASP A 312 -33.83 -41.45 -15.50
CA ASP A 312 -35.06 -41.00 -14.85
C ASP A 312 -35.33 -39.50 -14.97
N GLU A 313 -34.40 -38.76 -15.58
CA GLU A 313 -34.51 -37.36 -16.00
C GLU A 313 -34.66 -36.39 -14.82
N ASP A 314 -33.99 -36.67 -13.69
CA ASP A 314 -34.00 -35.83 -12.49
C ASP A 314 -32.84 -34.81 -12.45
N GLY A 315 -31.87 -34.93 -13.37
CA GLY A 315 -30.69 -34.07 -13.46
C GLY A 315 -29.41 -34.67 -12.89
N LEU A 316 -29.49 -35.79 -12.17
CA LEU A 316 -28.35 -36.55 -11.65
C LEU A 316 -27.97 -37.66 -12.63
N PRO A 317 -26.75 -37.68 -13.20
CA PRO A 317 -26.39 -38.71 -14.18
C PRO A 317 -26.39 -40.13 -13.60
N ASP A 318 -26.83 -41.14 -14.39
CA ASP A 318 -26.84 -42.59 -14.05
C ASP A 318 -25.55 -43.07 -13.37
N GLU A 319 -24.42 -42.51 -13.82
CA GLU A 319 -23.09 -42.89 -13.36
C GLU A 319 -22.76 -42.28 -11.99
N MET A 320 -23.28 -41.09 -11.70
CA MET A 320 -23.20 -40.44 -10.40
C MET A 320 -24.07 -41.18 -9.38
N GLU A 321 -25.27 -41.57 -9.78
CA GLU A 321 -26.19 -42.38 -8.97
C GLU A 321 -25.60 -43.75 -8.63
N ASP A 322 -24.96 -44.42 -9.59
CA ASP A 322 -24.24 -45.68 -9.34
C ASP A 322 -23.07 -45.51 -8.32
N LEU A 323 -22.48 -44.31 -8.21
CA LEU A 323 -21.43 -44.00 -7.24
C LEU A 323 -21.98 -43.69 -5.85
N LEU A 324 -23.02 -42.85 -5.79
CA LEU A 324 -23.67 -42.41 -4.55
C LEU A 324 -24.57 -43.50 -3.95
N GLY A 325 -25.03 -44.44 -4.76
CA GLY A 325 -25.85 -45.58 -4.34
C GLY A 325 -27.35 -45.36 -4.47
N SER A 326 -27.79 -44.31 -5.17
CA SER A 326 -29.18 -44.06 -5.53
C SER A 326 -29.66 -44.92 -6.71
N ASP A 327 -30.97 -44.98 -6.96
CA ASP A 327 -31.58 -45.79 -8.04
C ASP A 327 -31.92 -44.93 -9.25
N LYS A 328 -31.03 -44.97 -10.26
CA LYS A 328 -31.15 -44.38 -11.62
C LYS A 328 -32.38 -44.63 -12.47
N ASN A 329 -33.43 -45.21 -11.90
CA ASN A 329 -34.72 -45.37 -12.56
C ASN A 329 -35.83 -44.69 -11.76
N LEU A 330 -35.50 -44.00 -10.67
CA LEU A 330 -36.35 -43.35 -9.72
C LEU A 330 -35.76 -41.97 -9.40
N PRO A 331 -36.38 -40.87 -9.86
CA PRO A 331 -35.93 -39.51 -9.56
C PRO A 331 -35.79 -39.18 -8.07
N ASP A 332 -36.44 -39.95 -7.21
CA ASP A 332 -36.56 -39.72 -5.78
C ASP A 332 -36.42 -41.12 -5.15
N THR A 333 -35.18 -41.46 -4.79
CA THR A 333 -34.79 -42.83 -4.45
C THR A 333 -35.36 -43.25 -3.10
N ASP A 334 -35.42 -42.36 -2.12
CA ASP A 334 -35.89 -42.66 -0.77
C ASP A 334 -37.39 -42.33 -0.56
N GLY A 335 -37.99 -41.58 -1.47
CA GLY A 335 -39.41 -41.30 -1.56
C GLY A 335 -39.89 -40.23 -0.60
N ASP A 336 -39.02 -39.32 -0.16
CA ASP A 336 -39.35 -38.25 0.79
C ASP A 336 -40.03 -37.04 0.12
N GLY A 337 -39.87 -36.90 -1.19
CA GLY A 337 -40.46 -35.84 -2.01
C GLY A 337 -39.47 -34.84 -2.61
N LEU A 338 -38.17 -34.99 -2.35
CA LEU A 338 -37.09 -34.30 -3.04
C LEU A 338 -36.46 -35.24 -4.08
N ASP A 339 -35.95 -34.71 -5.19
CA ASP A 339 -35.24 -35.53 -6.16
C ASP A 339 -33.77 -35.71 -5.80
N ASP A 340 -33.14 -36.79 -6.27
CA ASP A 340 -31.79 -37.15 -5.88
C ASP A 340 -30.79 -36.05 -6.28
N TYR A 341 -31.02 -35.38 -7.41
CA TYR A 341 -30.25 -34.22 -7.84
C TYR A 341 -30.28 -33.07 -6.81
N TYR A 342 -31.47 -32.67 -6.35
CA TYR A 342 -31.66 -31.57 -5.41
C TYR A 342 -31.11 -31.90 -4.03
N GLU A 343 -31.35 -33.11 -3.55
CA GLU A 343 -30.78 -33.59 -2.29
C GLU A 343 -29.25 -33.57 -2.32
N PHE A 344 -28.64 -34.00 -3.43
CA PHE A 344 -27.19 -34.06 -3.54
C PHE A 344 -26.53 -32.68 -3.64
N LEU A 345 -27.06 -31.76 -4.45
CA LEU A 345 -26.39 -30.49 -4.77
C LEU A 345 -26.89 -29.30 -3.96
N GLN A 346 -28.18 -29.26 -3.68
CA GLN A 346 -28.78 -28.12 -3.00
C GLN A 346 -28.79 -28.35 -1.48
N LEU A 347 -29.12 -29.54 -1.00
CA LEU A 347 -29.26 -29.80 0.45
C LEU A 347 -28.09 -30.56 1.08
N GLY A 348 -27.34 -31.35 0.31
CA GLY A 348 -26.34 -32.27 0.85
C GLY A 348 -26.93 -33.34 1.78
N THR A 349 -28.19 -33.74 1.54
CA THR A 349 -28.93 -34.78 2.29
C THR A 349 -28.70 -36.17 1.68
N SER A 350 -29.21 -37.19 2.33
CA SER A 350 -28.99 -38.58 2.00
C SER A 350 -30.01 -39.08 0.98
N LEU A 351 -29.56 -39.31 -0.26
CA LEU A 351 -30.35 -39.88 -1.38
C LEU A 351 -31.08 -41.22 -1.13
N THR A 352 -30.85 -41.85 0.03
CA THR A 352 -31.34 -43.20 0.30
C THR A 352 -32.06 -43.32 1.64
N GLU A 353 -32.12 -42.24 2.41
CA GLU A 353 -32.73 -42.24 3.75
C GLU A 353 -33.47 -40.90 3.95
N PRO A 354 -34.81 -40.93 4.10
CA PRO A 354 -35.68 -39.73 4.01
C PRO A 354 -35.57 -38.77 5.20
N ASP A 355 -34.63 -38.98 6.11
CA ASP A 355 -34.40 -38.23 7.35
C ASP A 355 -32.91 -38.44 7.69
N THR A 356 -32.06 -37.56 7.12
CA THR A 356 -30.60 -37.70 7.15
C THR A 356 -30.04 -37.63 8.56
N ASP A 357 -30.62 -36.80 9.43
CA ASP A 357 -30.13 -36.55 10.77
C ASP A 357 -30.84 -37.38 11.87
N GLU A 358 -31.82 -38.20 11.48
CA GLU A 358 -32.69 -39.02 12.31
C GLU A 358 -33.45 -38.22 13.39
N ASN A 359 -33.76 -36.95 13.16
CA ASN A 359 -34.47 -36.10 14.12
C ASN A 359 -35.99 -36.34 14.14
N GLY A 360 -36.52 -37.06 13.15
CA GLY A 360 -37.92 -37.44 13.02
C GLY A 360 -38.79 -36.47 12.20
N ILE A 361 -38.17 -35.51 11.52
CA ILE A 361 -38.72 -34.70 10.43
C ILE A 361 -37.99 -35.15 9.16
N SER A 362 -38.69 -35.37 8.05
CA SER A 362 -38.01 -35.76 6.81
C SER A 362 -37.26 -34.58 6.21
N ASP A 363 -36.22 -34.83 5.42
CA ASP A 363 -35.39 -33.78 4.82
C ASP A 363 -36.25 -32.81 3.96
N ALA A 364 -37.24 -33.33 3.23
CA ALA A 364 -38.28 -32.56 2.53
C ALA A 364 -39.16 -31.64 3.42
N GLU A 365 -39.36 -32.01 4.70
CA GLU A 365 -40.22 -31.29 5.64
C GLU A 365 -39.43 -30.32 6.55
N GLU A 366 -38.10 -30.27 6.43
CA GLU A 366 -37.24 -29.33 7.15
C GLU A 366 -37.25 -27.93 6.53
N ASP A 367 -36.94 -26.93 7.34
CA ASP A 367 -36.93 -25.50 7.01
C ASP A 367 -35.57 -24.97 7.50
N PHE A 368 -34.61 -24.96 6.57
CA PHE A 368 -33.19 -24.83 6.88
C PHE A 368 -32.78 -23.40 7.21
N ASP A 369 -33.38 -22.41 6.56
CA ASP A 369 -33.14 -20.99 6.80
C ASP A 369 -34.17 -20.34 7.75
N GLY A 370 -35.29 -21.01 8.01
CA GLY A 370 -36.31 -20.58 8.96
C GLY A 370 -37.28 -19.53 8.41
N ASP A 371 -37.41 -19.41 7.10
CA ASP A 371 -38.24 -18.40 6.43
C ASP A 371 -39.74 -18.79 6.37
N GLY A 372 -40.04 -20.07 6.60
CA GLY A 372 -41.38 -20.63 6.67
C GLY A 372 -41.84 -21.39 5.42
N LEU A 373 -41.01 -21.50 4.39
CA LEU A 373 -41.05 -22.58 3.40
C LEU A 373 -40.22 -23.75 3.92
N ASN A 374 -40.64 -24.97 3.61
CA ASN A 374 -39.79 -26.14 3.82
C ASN A 374 -39.03 -26.48 2.53
N ASN A 375 -38.00 -27.31 2.63
CA ASN A 375 -37.13 -27.68 1.53
C ASN A 375 -37.91 -28.16 0.28
N ALA A 376 -39.03 -28.89 0.46
CA ALA A 376 -39.88 -29.33 -0.65
C ALA A 376 -40.71 -28.20 -1.29
N GLN A 377 -41.10 -27.19 -0.50
CA GLN A 377 -41.73 -25.98 -1.02
C GLN A 377 -40.71 -25.12 -1.77
N GLU A 378 -39.51 -24.97 -1.24
CA GLU A 378 -38.43 -24.20 -1.86
C GLU A 378 -38.02 -24.82 -3.20
N TYR A 379 -37.86 -26.15 -3.23
CA TYR A 379 -37.68 -26.92 -4.46
C TYR A 379 -38.79 -26.64 -5.50
N MET A 380 -40.05 -26.52 -5.06
CA MET A 380 -41.18 -26.25 -5.95
C MET A 380 -41.20 -24.81 -6.48
N TYR A 381 -40.72 -23.83 -5.70
CA TYR A 381 -40.66 -22.42 -6.09
C TYR A 381 -39.34 -22.04 -6.77
N GLY A 382 -38.33 -22.91 -6.70
CA GLY A 382 -36.99 -22.68 -7.26
C GLY A 382 -36.15 -21.74 -6.41
N THR A 383 -36.49 -21.59 -5.13
CA THR A 383 -35.80 -20.76 -4.16
C THR A 383 -34.66 -21.54 -3.48
N LEU A 384 -33.80 -20.84 -2.75
CA LEU A 384 -32.57 -21.43 -2.20
C LEU A 384 -32.79 -21.87 -0.74
N PRO A 385 -32.70 -23.18 -0.41
CA PRO A 385 -33.02 -23.70 0.92
C PRO A 385 -32.14 -23.23 2.08
N TRP A 386 -31.12 -22.41 1.82
CA TRP A 386 -30.23 -21.84 2.84
C TRP A 386 -30.26 -20.32 2.87
N GLU A 387 -31.05 -19.69 1.99
CA GLU A 387 -31.18 -18.25 1.86
C GLU A 387 -32.65 -17.84 1.95
N SER A 388 -33.01 -17.22 3.07
CA SER A 388 -34.41 -16.87 3.37
C SER A 388 -35.06 -15.88 2.40
N ASP A 389 -34.29 -15.26 1.50
CA ASP A 389 -34.68 -14.20 0.56
C ASP A 389 -33.80 -14.37 -0.68
N THR A 390 -34.29 -15.15 -1.65
CA THR A 390 -33.50 -15.63 -2.79
C THR A 390 -33.16 -14.51 -3.78
N ASP A 391 -34.05 -13.54 -3.97
CA ASP A 391 -33.87 -12.45 -4.93
C ASP A 391 -33.36 -11.14 -4.31
N GLN A 392 -33.25 -11.10 -2.98
CA GLN A 392 -32.62 -10.06 -2.17
C GLN A 392 -33.35 -8.71 -2.22
N ASP A 393 -34.68 -8.76 -2.30
CA ASP A 393 -35.54 -7.59 -2.36
C ASP A 393 -36.06 -7.13 -0.98
N GLY A 394 -35.82 -7.94 0.05
CA GLY A 394 -36.17 -7.67 1.43
C GLY A 394 -37.45 -8.35 1.94
N LEU A 395 -38.15 -9.12 1.11
CA LEU A 395 -39.15 -10.10 1.54
C LEU A 395 -38.54 -11.49 1.60
N SER A 396 -38.92 -12.28 2.60
CA SER A 396 -38.51 -13.68 2.60
C SER A 396 -39.26 -14.46 1.52
N ASP A 397 -38.67 -15.51 0.95
CA ASP A 397 -39.31 -16.34 -0.08
C ASP A 397 -40.70 -16.85 0.39
N GLY A 398 -40.78 -17.22 1.67
CA GLY A 398 -42.00 -17.56 2.38
C GLY A 398 -42.99 -16.42 2.52
N GLU A 399 -42.56 -15.19 2.78
CA GLU A 399 -43.44 -14.02 2.80
C GLU A 399 -43.99 -13.72 1.40
N GLU A 400 -43.15 -13.78 0.38
CA GLU A 400 -43.53 -13.57 -1.01
C GLU A 400 -44.57 -14.59 -1.47
N VAL A 401 -44.32 -15.88 -1.24
CA VAL A 401 -45.22 -16.95 -1.65
C VAL A 401 -46.50 -17.00 -0.81
N LEU A 402 -46.38 -16.90 0.52
CA LEU A 402 -47.49 -17.18 1.44
C LEU A 402 -48.32 -15.93 1.78
N VAL A 403 -47.75 -14.74 1.65
CA VAL A 403 -48.37 -13.47 2.07
C VAL A 403 -48.67 -12.56 0.88
N TYR A 404 -47.67 -12.21 0.07
CA TYR A 404 -47.78 -11.16 -0.94
C TYR A 404 -48.21 -11.67 -2.33
N GLY A 405 -47.89 -12.92 -2.66
CA GLY A 405 -48.13 -13.53 -3.95
C GLY A 405 -47.22 -13.00 -5.07
N THR A 406 -46.04 -12.53 -4.69
CA THR A 406 -44.94 -12.10 -5.57
C THR A 406 -44.14 -13.32 -6.04
N ASP A 407 -43.24 -13.11 -6.99
CA ASP A 407 -42.38 -14.15 -7.55
C ASP A 407 -41.02 -14.10 -6.84
N PRO A 408 -40.68 -15.06 -5.96
CA PRO A 408 -39.50 -14.99 -5.09
C PRO A 408 -38.13 -15.10 -5.78
N LEU A 409 -38.16 -15.02 -7.12
CA LEU A 409 -36.99 -15.04 -7.99
C LEU A 409 -36.89 -13.73 -8.79
N LYS A 410 -37.71 -12.73 -8.46
CA LYS A 410 -37.80 -11.45 -9.15
C LYS A 410 -38.00 -10.32 -8.15
N PRO A 411 -36.97 -9.48 -7.97
CA PRO A 411 -37.05 -8.38 -7.01
C PRO A 411 -38.12 -7.32 -7.31
N ASP A 412 -38.73 -7.34 -8.50
CA ASP A 412 -39.79 -6.43 -8.95
C ASP A 412 -40.71 -7.28 -9.84
N THR A 413 -41.70 -7.93 -9.22
CA THR A 413 -42.59 -8.90 -9.85
C THR A 413 -43.41 -8.27 -10.97
N ASP A 414 -43.82 -7.04 -10.80
CA ASP A 414 -44.78 -6.38 -11.68
C ASP A 414 -44.12 -5.42 -12.70
N GLY A 415 -42.85 -5.09 -12.49
CA GLY A 415 -41.96 -4.40 -13.41
C GLY A 415 -42.18 -2.89 -13.48
N ASP A 416 -42.66 -2.28 -12.40
CA ASP A 416 -42.98 -0.86 -12.36
C ASP A 416 -41.82 0.05 -11.93
N GLY A 417 -40.77 -0.57 -11.36
CA GLY A 417 -39.55 0.06 -10.88
C GLY A 417 -39.47 0.29 -9.37
N LEU A 418 -40.41 -0.21 -8.58
CA LEU A 418 -40.23 -0.50 -7.15
C LEU A 418 -39.93 -1.97 -6.95
N ILE A 419 -39.17 -2.29 -5.90
CA ILE A 419 -38.95 -3.69 -5.53
C ILE A 419 -40.10 -4.19 -4.64
N ASP A 420 -40.44 -5.47 -4.72
CA ASP A 420 -41.63 -6.01 -4.08
C ASP A 420 -41.57 -5.81 -2.56
N GLY A 421 -40.38 -5.89 -1.95
CA GLY A 421 -40.20 -5.65 -0.52
C GLY A 421 -40.43 -4.23 -0.01
N ASP A 422 -40.32 -3.22 -0.87
CA ASP A 422 -40.59 -1.82 -0.48
C ASP A 422 -42.08 -1.46 -0.58
N GLU A 423 -42.80 -2.08 -1.51
CA GLU A 423 -44.17 -1.72 -1.86
C GLU A 423 -45.20 -1.88 -0.73
N PRO A 424 -45.21 -2.99 0.04
CA PRO A 424 -46.10 -3.16 1.19
C PRO A 424 -45.95 -2.05 2.23
N ALA A 425 -44.72 -1.60 2.49
CA ALA A 425 -44.43 -0.52 3.42
C ALA A 425 -44.94 0.83 2.89
N MET A 426 -44.91 1.01 1.57
CA MET A 426 -45.40 2.20 0.86
C MET A 426 -46.93 2.17 0.61
N GLY A 427 -47.58 1.03 0.85
CA GLY A 427 -49.01 0.83 0.68
C GLY A 427 -49.43 0.50 -0.76
N PHE A 428 -48.46 0.12 -1.59
CA PHE A 428 -48.65 -0.41 -2.93
C PHE A 428 -48.84 -1.93 -2.87
N ASP A 429 -49.41 -2.48 -3.94
CA ASP A 429 -49.64 -3.91 -4.11
C ASP A 429 -48.57 -4.44 -5.07
N PRO A 430 -47.60 -5.23 -4.59
CA PRO A 430 -46.40 -5.62 -5.36
C PRO A 430 -46.68 -6.54 -6.57
N THR A 431 -47.95 -6.80 -6.83
CA THR A 431 -48.39 -7.58 -8.00
C THR A 431 -49.09 -6.70 -9.05
N LYS A 432 -49.12 -5.38 -8.85
CA LYS A 432 -49.84 -4.41 -9.69
C LYS A 432 -49.00 -3.17 -9.98
N PRO A 433 -48.60 -2.96 -11.25
CA PRO A 433 -47.73 -1.84 -11.62
C PRO A 433 -48.29 -0.42 -11.45
N ASP A 434 -49.52 -0.29 -10.96
CA ASP A 434 -50.30 0.95 -10.75
C ASP A 434 -51.46 0.57 -9.83
N THR A 435 -51.24 0.60 -8.52
CA THR A 435 -52.15 0.08 -7.49
C THR A 435 -53.48 0.83 -7.48
N ASP A 436 -53.48 2.13 -7.73
CA ASP A 436 -54.68 2.98 -7.67
C ASP A 436 -55.35 3.21 -9.04
N GLU A 437 -54.77 2.65 -10.10
CA GLU A 437 -55.18 2.75 -11.51
C GLU A 437 -55.28 4.21 -12.01
N ASN A 438 -54.49 5.14 -11.47
CA ASN A 438 -54.52 6.55 -11.87
C ASN A 438 -53.74 6.84 -13.16
N GLY A 439 -52.99 5.87 -13.68
CA GLY A 439 -52.22 5.92 -14.92
C GLY A 439 -50.76 6.35 -14.74
N ILE A 440 -50.27 6.41 -13.50
CA ILE A 440 -48.87 6.61 -13.13
C ILE A 440 -48.44 5.32 -12.43
N PRO A 441 -47.38 4.63 -12.90
CA PRO A 441 -46.87 3.46 -12.18
C PRO A 441 -46.41 3.81 -10.78
N ASP A 442 -46.55 2.90 -9.82
CA ASP A 442 -46.29 3.15 -8.38
C ASP A 442 -44.83 3.60 -8.17
N GLY A 443 -43.86 2.98 -8.86
CA GLY A 443 -42.46 3.43 -8.86
C GLY A 443 -42.17 4.81 -9.43
N LYS A 444 -43.14 5.43 -10.10
CA LYS A 444 -43.08 6.82 -10.57
C LYS A 444 -44.03 7.74 -9.82
N GLU A 445 -44.83 7.21 -8.91
CA GLU A 445 -45.74 8.01 -8.12
C GLU A 445 -44.95 8.79 -7.06
N ARG A 446 -45.32 10.06 -6.87
CA ARG A 446 -44.70 10.93 -5.87
C ARG A 446 -45.52 10.89 -4.60
N ILE A 447 -45.10 10.08 -3.63
CA ILE A 447 -45.75 9.94 -2.32
C ILE A 447 -44.83 10.40 -1.19
N GLU A 448 -45.42 10.68 -0.03
CA GLU A 448 -44.70 11.00 1.19
C GLU A 448 -44.11 9.72 1.78
N GLN A 449 -42.79 9.68 1.93
CA GLN A 449 -42.04 8.54 2.42
C GLN A 449 -41.14 8.97 3.57
N SER A 450 -40.83 8.02 4.45
CA SER A 450 -40.04 8.22 5.66
C SER A 450 -39.02 7.09 5.79
N VAL A 451 -37.73 7.42 5.82
CA VAL A 451 -36.67 6.45 6.16
C VAL A 451 -36.09 6.79 7.53
N THR A 452 -35.88 5.77 8.35
CA THR A 452 -35.35 5.93 9.71
C THR A 452 -34.06 5.13 9.85
N TYR A 453 -33.00 5.79 10.27
CA TYR A 453 -31.67 5.23 10.52
C TYR A 453 -31.39 5.24 12.02
N GLU A 454 -31.12 4.06 12.60
CA GLU A 454 -30.66 3.95 13.99
C GLU A 454 -29.15 4.18 14.06
N VAL A 455 -28.72 5.10 14.94
CA VAL A 455 -27.30 5.43 15.08
C VAL A 455 -26.59 4.32 15.87
N GLU A 456 -25.62 3.67 15.23
CA GLU A 456 -24.87 2.54 15.82
C GLU A 456 -24.10 2.91 17.09
N ASN A 457 -23.53 4.12 17.13
CA ASN A 457 -22.78 4.60 18.29
C ASN A 457 -23.72 4.88 19.48
N LYS A 458 -23.76 3.93 20.41
CA LYS A 458 -24.56 4.02 21.64
C LYS A 458 -24.17 5.17 22.57
N GLU A 459 -23.02 5.81 22.40
CA GLU A 459 -22.62 7.00 23.17
C GLU A 459 -23.06 8.31 22.49
N CYS A 460 -23.48 8.27 21.22
CA CYS A 460 -24.01 9.43 20.51
C CYS A 460 -25.30 9.95 21.17
N ALA A 461 -25.44 11.27 21.23
CA ALA A 461 -26.64 11.93 21.76
C ALA A 461 -27.83 11.80 20.80
N VAL A 462 -27.56 11.78 19.49
CA VAL A 462 -28.54 11.46 18.45
C VAL A 462 -28.63 9.93 18.39
N THR A 463 -29.82 9.38 18.60
CA THR A 463 -30.04 7.93 18.61
C THR A 463 -30.65 7.41 17.33
N GLU A 464 -31.36 8.28 16.61
CA GLU A 464 -32.15 7.90 15.43
C GLU A 464 -32.28 9.14 14.53
N ILE A 465 -32.16 8.95 13.23
CA ILE A 465 -32.31 9.98 12.20
C ILE A 465 -33.44 9.54 11.28
N GLN A 466 -34.46 10.38 11.13
CA GLN A 466 -35.57 10.17 10.23
C GLN A 466 -35.52 11.21 9.11
N VAL A 467 -35.73 10.78 7.87
CA VAL A 467 -35.81 11.63 6.68
C VAL A 467 -37.19 11.44 6.06
N ASP A 468 -37.99 12.51 6.05
CA ASP A 468 -39.33 12.51 5.47
C ASP A 468 -39.35 13.36 4.20
N MET A 469 -39.74 12.81 3.06
CA MET A 469 -39.87 13.60 1.83
C MET A 469 -40.90 13.06 0.85
N VAL A 470 -41.37 13.94 -0.04
CA VAL A 470 -42.21 13.55 -1.17
C VAL A 470 -41.34 13.26 -2.38
N THR A 471 -41.15 11.97 -2.66
CA THR A 471 -40.30 11.46 -3.74
C THR A 471 -41.00 10.37 -4.54
N SER A 472 -40.46 10.09 -5.73
CA SER A 472 -40.75 8.88 -6.52
C SER A 472 -39.68 7.83 -6.31
N GLY A 473 -40.03 6.56 -6.50
CA GLY A 473 -39.17 5.41 -6.18
C GLY A 473 -39.07 5.19 -4.67
N SER A 474 -38.27 4.21 -4.24
CA SER A 474 -38.06 3.92 -2.81
C SER A 474 -37.03 4.85 -2.18
N LEU A 475 -37.44 5.57 -1.14
CA LEU A 475 -36.55 6.40 -0.33
C LEU A 475 -35.52 5.56 0.43
N THR A 476 -35.90 4.38 0.90
CA THR A 476 -35.07 3.47 1.69
C THR A 476 -33.92 2.92 0.86
N ALA A 477 -34.20 2.43 -0.35
CA ALA A 477 -33.18 1.90 -1.25
C ALA A 477 -32.26 3.00 -1.83
N SER A 478 -32.77 4.23 -1.92
CA SER A 478 -32.07 5.31 -2.63
C SER A 478 -31.26 6.24 -1.74
N THR A 479 -31.40 6.17 -0.41
CA THR A 479 -30.83 7.15 0.53
C THR A 479 -29.83 6.50 1.46
N THR A 480 -28.60 7.03 1.47
CA THR A 480 -27.57 6.62 2.43
C THR A 480 -27.40 7.68 3.52
N ILE A 481 -27.24 7.22 4.77
CA ILE A 481 -26.99 8.06 5.93
C ILE A 481 -25.77 7.48 6.64
N GLU A 482 -24.66 8.22 6.61
CA GLU A 482 -23.39 7.75 7.17
C GLU A 482 -22.84 8.73 8.20
N SER A 483 -22.32 8.22 9.31
CA SER A 483 -21.58 9.04 10.26
C SER A 483 -20.24 9.44 9.64
N ILE A 484 -19.98 10.74 9.57
CA ILE A 484 -18.70 11.29 9.11
C ILE A 484 -17.83 11.76 10.27
N MET A 485 -18.08 11.21 11.46
CA MET A 485 -17.24 11.41 12.62
C MET A 485 -15.85 10.83 12.32
N ASP A 486 -14.80 11.63 12.55
CA ASP A 486 -13.38 11.32 12.31
C ASP A 486 -12.94 11.09 10.84
N THR A 487 -13.86 10.94 9.89
CA THR A 487 -13.57 10.87 8.45
C THR A 487 -13.52 12.25 7.80
N ASP A 488 -14.46 13.15 8.13
CA ASP A 488 -14.46 14.56 7.72
C ASP A 488 -14.15 15.49 8.90
N TYR A 489 -12.86 15.72 9.13
CA TYR A 489 -12.35 16.57 10.22
C TYR A 489 -12.98 17.97 10.31
N GLY A 490 -13.52 18.52 9.20
CA GLY A 490 -14.19 19.82 9.19
C GLY A 490 -15.57 19.78 9.84
N CYS A 491 -16.28 18.66 9.67
CA CYS A 491 -17.60 18.43 10.25
C CYS A 491 -17.52 17.77 11.64
N SER A 492 -16.47 16.99 11.93
CA SER A 492 -16.28 16.35 13.25
C SER A 492 -15.87 17.31 14.37
N ASN A 493 -15.27 18.47 14.05
CA ASN A 493 -14.81 19.47 15.02
C ASN A 493 -15.66 20.74 15.06
N VAL A 494 -16.96 20.62 14.78
CA VAL A 494 -17.89 21.74 14.86
C VAL A 494 -18.17 22.09 16.31
N ALA A 495 -17.95 23.34 16.68
CA ALA A 495 -18.01 23.70 18.08
C ALA A 495 -19.47 23.78 18.57
N GLY A 496 -19.71 23.10 19.69
CA GLY A 496 -21.06 22.83 20.18
C GLY A 496 -21.71 21.60 19.54
N LEU A 497 -21.02 20.80 18.72
CA LEU A 497 -21.55 19.54 18.18
C LEU A 497 -22.17 18.65 19.27
N VAL A 498 -23.37 18.17 18.99
CA VAL A 498 -24.17 17.30 19.83
C VAL A 498 -24.38 15.99 19.08
N GLY A 499 -23.70 14.94 19.54
CA GLY A 499 -23.65 13.67 18.82
C GLY A 499 -22.60 13.71 17.71
N GLU A 500 -22.96 13.21 16.54
CA GLU A 500 -22.07 13.04 15.39
C GLU A 500 -22.58 13.84 14.17
N PRO A 501 -21.69 14.25 13.26
CA PRO A 501 -22.08 14.73 11.95
C PRO A 501 -22.47 13.55 11.05
N PHE A 502 -23.49 13.74 10.21
CA PHE A 502 -23.92 12.71 9.26
C PHE A 502 -23.95 13.27 7.85
N GLU A 503 -23.42 12.50 6.90
CA GLU A 503 -23.60 12.74 5.48
C GLU A 503 -24.84 11.99 5.01
N ILE A 504 -25.76 12.72 4.37
CA ILE A 504 -26.96 12.16 3.78
C ILE A 504 -26.82 12.32 2.28
N THR A 505 -26.99 11.24 1.52
CA THR A 505 -27.04 11.28 0.06
C THR A 505 -28.26 10.53 -0.45
N THR A 506 -28.79 10.91 -1.62
CA THR A 506 -29.89 10.19 -2.24
C THR A 506 -29.83 10.25 -3.76
N THR A 507 -30.30 9.20 -4.44
CA THR A 507 -30.55 9.21 -5.90
C THR A 507 -31.96 9.68 -6.25
N CYS A 508 -32.87 9.76 -5.27
CA CYS A 508 -34.24 10.23 -5.43
C CYS A 508 -34.33 11.72 -5.76
N THR A 509 -35.33 12.10 -6.56
CA THR A 509 -35.62 13.52 -6.83
C THR A 509 -36.70 14.06 -5.89
N PHE A 510 -36.40 15.14 -5.18
CA PHE A 510 -37.33 15.79 -4.26
C PHE A 510 -37.29 17.32 -4.37
N GLU A 511 -38.33 17.98 -3.86
CA GLU A 511 -38.39 19.45 -3.77
C GLU A 511 -37.92 19.95 -2.39
N THR A 512 -38.42 19.29 -1.34
CA THR A 512 -38.07 19.53 0.06
C THR A 512 -38.08 18.21 0.81
N ALA A 513 -37.19 18.08 1.80
CA ALA A 513 -37.12 16.97 2.73
C ALA A 513 -37.05 17.50 4.16
N THR A 514 -37.68 16.80 5.10
CA THR A 514 -37.61 17.08 6.54
C THR A 514 -36.66 16.10 7.17
N LEU A 515 -35.62 16.60 7.83
CA LEU A 515 -34.69 15.80 8.61
C LEU A 515 -35.10 15.90 10.07
N SER A 516 -35.23 14.78 10.77
CA SER A 516 -35.71 14.67 12.14
C SER A 516 -34.75 13.81 12.96
N TYR A 517 -33.99 14.43 13.87
CA TYR A 517 -33.04 13.75 14.74
C TYR A 517 -33.67 13.52 16.12
N LYS A 518 -33.76 12.27 16.53
CA LYS A 518 -34.20 11.88 17.87
C LYS A 518 -33.01 11.92 18.81
N VAL A 519 -33.14 12.68 19.89
CA VAL A 519 -32.03 12.97 20.79
C VAL A 519 -32.33 12.45 22.19
N ASP A 520 -31.39 11.67 22.73
CA ASP A 520 -31.42 11.27 24.13
C ASP A 520 -31.07 12.46 25.01
N GLN A 521 -32.12 13.09 25.58
CA GLN A 521 -31.99 14.26 26.44
C GLN A 521 -31.11 14.02 27.68
N THR A 522 -30.87 12.77 28.09
CA THR A 522 -29.98 12.47 29.22
C THR A 522 -28.50 12.63 28.89
N LYS A 523 -28.14 12.54 27.60
CA LYS A 523 -26.75 12.66 27.10
C LYS A 523 -26.36 14.07 26.69
N LEU A 524 -27.29 15.02 26.74
CA LEU A 524 -27.04 16.42 26.36
C LEU A 524 -26.12 17.17 27.34
N GLY A 525 -25.79 16.59 28.50
CA GLY A 525 -24.90 17.21 29.47
C GLY A 525 -25.44 18.56 29.96
N GLU A 526 -24.72 19.65 29.64
CA GLU A 526 -25.11 21.03 29.99
C GLU A 526 -25.97 21.73 28.91
N THR A 527 -26.13 21.13 27.73
CA THR A 527 -26.93 21.68 26.62
C THR A 527 -28.42 21.49 26.88
N GLU A 528 -29.26 22.53 26.73
CA GLU A 528 -30.72 22.36 26.79
C GLU A 528 -31.27 21.90 25.44
N PHE A 529 -32.24 20.99 25.45
CA PHE A 529 -32.83 20.43 24.21
C PHE A 529 -33.38 21.49 23.25
N ASN A 530 -34.01 22.54 23.77
CA ASN A 530 -34.56 23.64 22.96
C ASN A 530 -33.49 24.61 22.44
N ASP A 531 -32.21 24.40 22.79
CA ASP A 531 -31.08 25.15 22.23
C ASP A 531 -30.38 24.36 21.14
N LEU A 532 -30.91 23.25 20.63
CA LEU A 532 -30.27 22.51 19.54
C LEU A 532 -30.50 23.23 18.19
N LEU A 533 -29.54 23.17 17.29
CA LEU A 533 -29.58 23.85 15.98
C LEU A 533 -28.99 22.93 14.91
N PHE A 534 -29.69 22.79 13.79
CA PHE A 534 -29.15 22.14 12.61
C PHE A 534 -28.23 23.09 11.84
N LEU A 535 -27.09 22.52 11.43
CA LEU A 535 -26.19 23.10 10.46
C LEU A 535 -26.04 22.15 9.28
N TRP A 536 -25.76 22.70 8.10
CA TRP A 536 -25.23 21.94 6.99
C TRP A 536 -23.98 22.59 6.41
N TYR A 537 -23.12 21.79 5.78
CA TYR A 537 -21.89 22.27 5.17
C TYR A 537 -22.06 22.55 3.66
N ASP A 538 -21.97 23.82 3.29
CA ASP A 538 -21.98 24.29 1.91
C ASP A 538 -20.56 24.15 1.34
N GLU A 539 -20.32 23.05 0.63
CA GLU A 539 -18.99 22.72 0.07
C GLU A 539 -18.52 23.73 -0.98
N ASP A 540 -19.45 24.24 -1.81
CA ASP A 540 -19.17 25.19 -2.88
C ASP A 540 -18.63 26.52 -2.32
N ASN A 541 -19.25 27.01 -1.25
CA ASN A 541 -18.86 28.27 -0.62
C ASN A 541 -17.96 28.07 0.62
N LYS A 542 -17.72 26.82 1.01
CA LYS A 542 -16.92 26.38 2.16
C LYS A 542 -17.37 27.02 3.47
N GLN A 543 -18.68 26.97 3.76
CA GLN A 543 -19.27 27.62 4.94
C GLN A 543 -20.31 26.71 5.62
N MET A 544 -20.47 26.88 6.95
CA MET A 544 -21.56 26.27 7.70
C MET A 544 -22.80 27.16 7.61
N VAL A 545 -23.94 26.57 7.28
CA VAL A 545 -25.21 27.29 7.10
C VAL A 545 -26.19 26.80 8.15
N GLU A 546 -26.72 27.76 8.93
CA GLU A 546 -27.75 27.51 9.94
C GLU A 546 -29.09 27.21 9.28
N LEU A 547 -29.76 26.16 9.72
CA LEU A 547 -31.09 25.80 9.25
C LEU A 547 -32.16 26.15 10.30
N GLU A 548 -33.36 26.48 9.83
CA GLU A 548 -34.50 26.66 10.73
C GLU A 548 -34.81 25.34 11.41
N THR A 549 -34.64 25.32 12.74
CA THR A 549 -34.74 24.11 13.55
C THR A 549 -35.99 24.15 14.43
N GLU A 550 -36.81 23.10 14.37
CA GLU A 550 -37.98 22.89 15.21
C GLU A 550 -37.67 21.88 16.34
N HIS A 551 -38.28 22.08 17.51
CA HIS A 551 -38.03 21.25 18.70
C HIS A 551 -39.35 20.70 19.24
N ASP A 552 -39.42 19.37 19.35
CA ASP A 552 -40.46 18.67 20.09
C ASP A 552 -39.86 18.00 21.34
N ALA A 553 -39.93 18.71 22.46
CA ALA A 553 -39.38 18.25 23.73
C ALA A 553 -40.16 17.07 24.35
N GLU A 554 -41.41 16.82 23.94
CA GLU A 554 -42.21 15.70 24.46
C GLU A 554 -41.74 14.37 23.84
N THR A 555 -41.38 14.39 22.56
CA THR A 555 -40.89 13.22 21.81
C THR A 555 -39.37 13.15 21.77
N GLY A 556 -38.66 14.25 22.05
CA GLY A 556 -37.21 14.33 21.96
C GLY A 556 -36.70 14.47 20.53
N ILE A 557 -37.54 14.94 19.60
CA ILE A 557 -37.21 15.10 18.19
C ILE A 557 -36.86 16.55 17.89
N VAL A 558 -35.75 16.74 17.18
CA VAL A 558 -35.32 18.03 16.62
C VAL A 558 -35.36 17.90 15.11
N SER A 559 -36.02 18.81 14.39
CA SER A 559 -36.19 18.70 12.94
C SER A 559 -35.85 19.97 12.16
N THR A 560 -35.60 19.82 10.87
CA THR A 560 -35.36 20.92 9.92
C THR A 560 -35.84 20.55 8.51
N GLU A 561 -36.23 21.54 7.71
CA GLU A 561 -36.48 21.36 6.28
C GLU A 561 -35.23 21.69 5.45
N THR A 562 -34.97 20.91 4.39
CA THR A 562 -33.88 21.11 3.42
C THR A 562 -34.36 20.90 1.98
N THR A 563 -33.62 21.43 1.00
CA THR A 563 -33.93 21.34 -0.45
C THR A 563 -32.91 20.52 -1.24
N HIS A 564 -31.93 19.97 -0.54
CA HIS A 564 -30.84 19.14 -1.03
C HIS A 564 -30.38 18.28 0.15
N PHE A 565 -29.56 17.26 -0.11
CA PHE A 565 -28.82 16.58 0.96
C PHE A 565 -27.33 16.96 0.91
N SER A 566 -26.69 16.89 2.07
CA SER A 566 -25.31 17.28 2.32
C SER A 566 -24.89 16.68 3.67
N LYS A 567 -23.84 17.23 4.25
CA LYS A 567 -23.33 16.94 5.59
C LYS A 567 -24.09 17.78 6.60
N TYR A 568 -24.81 17.13 7.51
CA TYR A 568 -25.64 17.74 8.55
C TYR A 568 -25.05 17.52 9.93
N MET A 569 -25.13 18.56 10.77
CA MET A 569 -24.67 18.53 12.16
C MET A 569 -25.74 19.11 13.07
N LEU A 570 -25.91 18.49 14.23
CA LEU A 570 -26.71 19.06 15.31
C LEU A 570 -25.77 19.70 16.33
N VAL A 571 -25.99 20.96 16.65
CA VAL A 571 -25.12 21.70 17.59
C VAL A 571 -25.95 22.36 18.69
N ASP A 572 -25.32 22.61 19.83
CA ASP A 572 -25.79 23.54 20.85
C ASP A 572 -25.72 24.96 20.29
N ALA A 573 -26.87 25.54 19.95
CA ALA A 573 -27.03 26.89 19.43
C ALA A 573 -26.44 27.95 20.34
N LYS A 574 -26.42 27.75 21.67
CA LYS A 574 -25.80 28.73 22.58
C LYS A 574 -24.28 28.68 22.47
N LYS A 575 -23.66 27.50 22.44
CA LYS A 575 -22.21 27.30 22.24
C LYS A 575 -21.78 27.68 20.82
N TRP A 576 -22.54 27.23 19.82
CA TRP A 576 -22.38 27.61 18.41
C TRP A 576 -22.45 29.12 18.28
N ALA A 577 -23.53 29.74 18.78
CA ALA A 577 -23.63 31.19 18.80
C ALA A 577 -22.61 31.83 19.74
N GLU A 578 -21.99 31.17 20.73
CA GLU A 578 -20.97 31.78 21.60
C GLU A 578 -19.66 32.03 20.88
N ILE A 579 -19.31 31.14 19.94
CA ILE A 579 -18.22 31.35 18.98
C ILE A 579 -18.52 32.60 18.14
N TRP A 580 -19.80 32.84 17.83
CA TRP A 580 -20.25 34.01 17.05
C TRP A 580 -20.68 35.23 17.90
N LYS A 581 -20.95 35.09 19.21
CA LYS A 581 -21.33 36.11 20.22
C LYS A 581 -20.12 36.81 20.80
N HIS A 582 -18.92 36.37 20.43
CA HIS A 582 -17.78 37.28 20.39
C HIS A 582 -17.93 38.38 19.31
N LYS A 583 -19.15 38.62 18.78
CA LYS A 583 -19.63 39.95 18.39
C LYS A 583 -20.02 40.79 19.61
N PHE A 584 -19.17 41.77 19.90
CA PHE A 584 -19.30 42.84 20.90
C PHE A 584 -20.74 43.29 21.26
N PRO A 585 -21.03 43.56 22.55
CA PRO A 585 -22.29 44.17 22.96
C PRO A 585 -22.46 45.54 22.26
N TYR A 586 -23.49 45.64 21.41
CA TYR A 586 -23.72 46.76 20.50
C TYR A 586 -24.67 47.84 21.06
N GLU A 587 -25.30 47.63 22.22
CA GLU A 587 -26.37 48.52 22.69
C GLU A 587 -25.95 49.63 23.69
N GLU A 588 -24.74 49.58 24.28
CA GLU A 588 -24.24 50.66 25.15
C GLU A 588 -23.37 51.71 24.43
N ARG A 589 -23.16 51.59 23.11
CA ARG A 589 -22.19 52.39 22.32
C ARG A 589 -22.76 53.66 21.65
N GLN A 590 -23.87 54.21 22.14
CA GLN A 590 -24.56 55.32 21.47
C GLN A 590 -24.15 56.75 21.89
N GLN A 591 -23.19 56.97 22.81
CA GLN A 591 -23.02 58.34 23.36
C GLN A 591 -21.64 59.01 23.42
N SER A 592 -20.55 58.43 22.92
CA SER A 592 -19.29 59.19 22.78
C SER A 592 -18.54 58.82 21.49
N ARG A 593 -18.86 59.54 20.41
CA ARG A 593 -18.09 59.54 19.15
C ARG A 593 -17.43 60.91 18.96
N ALA A 594 -16.21 60.93 18.44
CA ALA A 594 -15.90 61.71 17.23
C ALA A 594 -14.46 61.52 16.66
N ASP A 595 -13.39 61.34 17.46
CA ASP A 595 -12.03 61.67 16.94
C ASP A 595 -10.89 60.64 17.19
N ALA A 596 -11.17 59.38 17.54
CA ALA A 596 -10.10 58.45 17.93
C ALA A 596 -9.41 57.73 16.75
N CYS A 597 -8.07 57.85 16.65
CA CYS A 597 -7.21 56.91 15.92
C CYS A 597 -7.06 55.62 16.73
N TYR A 598 -7.21 54.46 16.08
CA TYR A 598 -7.06 53.13 16.70
C TYR A 598 -5.65 52.58 16.46
N THR A 599 -4.95 52.17 17.53
CA THR A 599 -3.66 51.47 17.45
C THR A 599 -3.70 50.22 18.32
N TYR A 600 -3.50 49.05 17.72
CA TYR A 600 -3.50 47.74 18.40
C TYR A 600 -2.06 47.28 18.61
N MET A 601 -1.69 46.87 19.82
CA MET A 601 -0.31 46.47 20.14
C MET A 601 -0.27 45.10 20.86
N TYR A 602 0.50 44.16 20.32
CA TYR A 602 0.54 42.75 20.76
C TYR A 602 1.92 42.37 21.31
N PHE A 603 2.02 41.49 22.33
CA PHE A 603 3.29 40.96 22.85
C PHE A 603 3.32 39.43 22.82
N PHE A 604 4.41 38.84 22.33
CA PHE A 604 4.67 37.40 22.36
C PHE A 604 6.05 37.10 22.98
N GLY A 605 6.13 36.13 23.90
CA GLY A 605 7.39 35.68 24.47
C GLY A 605 7.47 34.18 24.65
N ALA A 606 8.25 33.52 23.82
CA ALA A 606 8.67 32.13 24.02
C ALA A 606 10.10 32.15 24.60
N VAL A 607 10.30 31.53 25.77
CA VAL A 607 11.66 31.26 26.24
C VAL A 607 12.11 29.95 25.60
N PRO A 608 13.26 29.90 24.92
CA PRO A 608 13.76 28.66 24.33
C PRO A 608 13.94 27.60 25.42
N THR A 609 13.23 26.49 25.29
CA THR A 609 13.57 25.26 25.97
C THR A 609 14.63 24.56 25.12
N VAL A 610 15.62 23.97 25.79
CA VAL A 610 16.75 23.19 25.25
C VAL A 610 18.02 24.02 24.99
N LEU A 611 18.84 24.16 26.05
CA LEU A 611 20.29 24.10 25.89
C LEU A 611 20.67 22.61 25.87
N LYS A 612 21.02 22.06 24.71
CA LYS A 612 21.84 20.84 24.61
C LYS A 612 23.30 21.30 24.61
N ASP A 613 24.15 20.65 25.40
CA ASP A 613 25.58 20.78 25.15
C ASP A 613 25.97 19.92 23.94
N THR A 614 27.13 20.23 23.37
CA THR A 614 27.72 19.62 22.16
C THR A 614 28.03 18.11 22.28
N ALA A 615 27.52 17.40 23.28
CA ALA A 615 27.78 15.98 23.50
C ALA A 615 26.52 15.11 23.70
N GLY A 616 25.31 15.66 23.53
CA GLY A 616 24.08 14.85 23.43
C GLY A 616 23.64 14.12 24.71
N ASN A 617 24.18 14.45 25.89
CA ASN A 617 23.75 13.81 27.15
C ASN A 617 22.68 14.63 27.89
N THR A 618 21.58 13.98 28.25
CA THR A 618 20.58 14.51 29.18
C THR A 618 20.99 14.20 30.62
N GLU A 619 21.67 15.11 31.30
CA GLU A 619 21.73 15.12 32.77
C GLU A 619 21.18 16.40 33.40
N ASP A 620 20.58 16.17 34.56
CA ASP A 620 19.62 16.93 35.37
C ASP A 620 20.19 18.27 35.93
N ILE A 621 20.23 19.35 35.13
CA ILE A 621 20.46 20.71 35.68
C ILE A 621 19.16 21.27 36.25
N LYS A 622 18.79 20.81 37.46
CA LYS A 622 17.71 21.37 38.27
C LYS A 622 17.92 22.85 38.63
N GLY A 623 17.10 23.73 38.05
CA GLY A 623 16.25 24.66 38.83
C GLY A 623 16.79 26.03 39.29
N LYS A 624 17.97 26.51 38.88
CA LYS A 624 18.48 27.84 39.34
C LYS A 624 18.75 28.89 38.25
N GLN A 625 19.24 28.51 37.06
CA GLN A 625 19.54 29.47 35.99
C GLN A 625 18.29 29.92 35.21
N LEU A 626 17.31 29.02 35.04
CA LEU A 626 16.03 29.32 34.39
C LEU A 626 15.24 30.44 35.10
N THR A 627 15.37 30.58 36.42
CA THR A 627 14.65 31.61 37.20
C THR A 627 15.18 33.04 37.00
N GLU A 628 16.48 33.24 36.73
CA GLU A 628 17.04 34.60 36.56
C GLU A 628 16.73 35.17 35.16
N TYR A 629 16.75 34.32 34.13
CA TYR A 629 16.45 34.71 32.75
C TYR A 629 14.96 35.09 32.57
N HIS A 630 14.05 34.28 33.14
CA HIS A 630 12.60 34.55 33.14
C HIS A 630 12.24 35.88 33.82
N VAL A 631 12.88 36.22 34.94
CA VAL A 631 12.60 37.46 35.68
C VAL A 631 13.07 38.71 34.91
N SER A 632 14.17 38.61 34.15
CA SER A 632 14.67 39.69 33.29
C SER A 632 13.72 40.00 32.13
N TYR A 633 13.29 38.97 31.40
CA TYR A 633 12.41 39.09 30.23
C TYR A 633 11.04 39.70 30.57
N ILE A 634 10.47 39.27 31.70
CA ILE A 634 9.21 39.81 32.25
C ILE A 634 9.35 41.29 32.64
N SER A 635 10.47 41.66 33.25
CA SER A 635 10.76 43.05 33.64
C SER A 635 10.90 43.98 32.42
N GLN A 636 11.51 43.50 31.34
CA GLN A 636 11.69 44.23 30.09
C GLN A 636 10.35 44.43 29.35
N THR A 637 9.55 43.38 29.20
CA THR A 637 8.22 43.43 28.57
C THR A 637 7.29 44.43 29.27
N ARG A 638 7.32 44.44 30.61
CA ARG A 638 6.57 45.40 31.44
C ARG A 638 6.98 46.86 31.20
N GLN A 639 8.24 47.15 30.87
CA GLN A 639 8.69 48.53 30.63
C GLN A 639 8.17 49.07 29.29
N ILE A 640 8.12 48.24 28.25
CA ILE A 640 7.65 48.61 26.90
C ILE A 640 6.15 48.89 26.90
N ILE A 641 5.36 48.01 27.54
CA ILE A 641 3.91 48.18 27.68
C ILE A 641 3.58 49.51 28.36
N ASN A 642 4.26 49.82 29.47
CA ASN A 642 4.01 51.06 30.21
C ASN A 642 4.41 52.32 29.40
N ALA A 643 5.51 52.27 28.65
CA ALA A 643 5.97 53.41 27.84
C ALA A 643 5.05 53.68 26.64
N ALA A 644 4.58 52.62 25.97
CA ALA A 644 3.65 52.73 24.86
C ALA A 644 2.27 53.26 25.31
N ILE A 645 1.76 52.80 26.46
CA ILE A 645 0.51 53.32 27.06
C ILE A 645 0.64 54.81 27.39
N ASN A 646 1.76 55.23 27.99
CA ASN A 646 1.99 56.64 28.32
C ASN A 646 2.07 57.53 27.07
N THR A 647 2.67 57.05 25.98
CA THR A 647 2.79 57.81 24.73
C THR A 647 1.47 57.91 23.97
N MET A 648 0.66 56.84 23.95
CA MET A 648 -0.69 56.87 23.39
C MET A 648 -1.58 57.88 24.14
N HIS A 649 -1.37 58.00 25.45
CA HIS A 649 -2.01 59.01 26.29
C HIS A 649 -1.52 60.44 26.00
N GLU A 650 -0.22 60.68 25.78
CA GLU A 650 0.33 62.00 25.45
C GLU A 650 -0.17 62.56 24.10
N ASN A 651 -0.67 61.70 23.21
CA ASN A 651 -1.13 62.06 21.86
C ASN A 651 -2.66 62.00 21.68
N ASP A 652 -3.46 61.90 22.76
CA ASP A 652 -4.93 61.78 22.73
C ASP A 652 -5.44 60.64 21.81
N ARG A 653 -4.77 59.48 21.80
CA ARG A 653 -5.13 58.31 20.97
C ARG A 653 -5.71 57.16 21.80
N VAL A 654 -6.59 56.35 21.18
CA VAL A 654 -7.21 55.17 21.79
C VAL A 654 -6.48 53.91 21.29
N GLY A 655 -5.98 53.08 22.20
CA GLY A 655 -5.25 51.87 21.84
C GLY A 655 -5.64 50.66 22.69
N TYR A 656 -5.54 49.48 22.09
CA TYR A 656 -5.79 48.19 22.73
C TYR A 656 -4.45 47.45 22.90
N VAL A 657 -4.20 46.93 24.10
CA VAL A 657 -2.97 46.19 24.43
C VAL A 657 -3.37 44.81 24.94
N CYS A 658 -2.85 43.75 24.31
CA CYS A 658 -3.09 42.36 24.68
C CYS A 658 -1.77 41.68 25.10
N ASP A 659 -1.80 40.92 26.20
CA ASP A 659 -0.67 40.15 26.74
C ASP A 659 -1.12 38.69 26.90
N CYS A 660 -0.47 37.74 26.20
CA CYS A 660 -0.76 36.31 26.28
C CYS A 660 0.46 35.55 26.82
N GLY A 661 0.24 34.75 27.86
CA GLY A 661 1.29 34.14 28.69
C GLY A 661 1.99 32.90 28.12
N LEU A 662 3.17 32.64 28.70
CA LEU A 662 4.11 31.53 28.47
C LEU A 662 3.47 30.13 28.62
N TYR A 663 3.65 29.24 27.63
CA TYR A 663 3.20 27.84 27.67
C TYR A 663 4.34 26.90 28.13
N HIS A 664 4.15 26.14 29.21
CA HIS A 664 4.95 24.93 29.49
C HIS A 664 4.18 23.87 30.32
N SER A 665 4.40 22.60 29.95
CA SER A 665 3.66 21.37 30.27
C SER A 665 3.85 20.77 31.68
N ASN A 666 4.17 21.55 32.71
CA ASN A 666 4.30 21.02 34.07
C ASN A 666 3.35 21.72 35.07
N LYS A 667 2.28 21.00 35.45
CA LYS A 667 1.16 21.39 36.34
C LYS A 667 1.52 21.99 37.73
N GLN A 668 2.80 22.13 38.11
CA GLN A 668 3.20 22.61 39.45
C GLN A 668 3.78 24.03 39.51
N TRP A 669 4.08 24.69 38.38
CA TRP A 669 4.77 26.00 38.40
C TRP A 669 3.87 27.19 38.00
N GLY A 670 2.75 26.94 37.32
CA GLY A 670 1.82 27.99 36.87
C GLY A 670 1.13 28.78 38.00
N SER A 671 0.86 28.14 39.14
CA SER A 671 0.21 28.81 40.28
C SER A 671 1.16 29.72 41.07
N GLY A 672 2.48 29.48 41.02
CA GLY A 672 3.47 30.26 41.77
C GLY A 672 3.92 31.56 41.08
N MET A 673 3.82 31.63 39.75
CA MET A 673 4.26 32.79 38.96
C MET A 673 3.21 33.91 38.91
N TYR A 674 1.92 33.54 38.97
CA TYR A 674 0.79 34.48 39.08
C TYR A 674 0.82 35.29 40.39
N ASP A 675 1.31 34.67 41.47
CA ASP A 675 1.51 35.32 42.77
C ASP A 675 2.68 36.33 42.77
N TYR A 676 3.61 36.23 41.82
CA TYR A 676 4.81 37.09 41.75
C TYR A 676 4.61 38.33 40.85
N LEU A 677 3.75 38.23 39.83
CA LEU A 677 3.50 39.28 38.83
C LEU A 677 2.49 40.35 39.30
N LEU A 678 1.53 39.98 40.15
CA LEU A 678 0.46 40.86 40.62
C LEU A 678 0.69 41.19 42.11
N ASN A 679 1.03 42.44 42.40
CA ASN A 679 1.02 42.92 43.78
C ASN A 679 -0.40 42.74 44.35
N ASN A 680 -0.53 42.38 45.64
CA ASN A 680 -1.79 41.99 46.30
C ASN A 680 -3.00 42.94 46.08
N GLU A 681 -2.79 44.19 45.64
CA GLU A 681 -3.86 45.16 45.34
C GLU A 681 -4.53 44.97 43.96
N LEU A 682 -3.86 44.36 42.97
CA LEU A 682 -4.44 44.13 41.62
C LEU A 682 -5.37 42.91 41.58
N LYS A 683 -5.23 41.97 42.53
CA LYS A 683 -6.04 40.74 42.61
C LYS A 683 -7.53 41.00 42.87
N GLU A 684 -7.87 42.04 43.63
CA GLU A 684 -9.25 42.23 44.07
C GLU A 684 -10.10 43.09 43.13
N ASN A 685 -9.50 43.98 42.32
CA ASN A 685 -10.26 44.80 41.36
C ASN A 685 -9.38 45.55 40.32
N PRO A 686 -9.02 44.91 39.18
CA PRO A 686 -8.13 45.50 38.16
C PRO A 686 -8.66 46.82 37.58
N LYS A 687 -9.98 46.92 37.38
CA LYS A 687 -10.65 48.12 36.87
C LYS A 687 -10.55 49.32 37.82
N LYS A 688 -10.49 49.08 39.13
CA LYS A 688 -10.37 50.13 40.15
C LYS A 688 -8.94 50.64 40.29
N TYR A 689 -7.95 49.74 40.29
CA TYR A 689 -6.53 50.10 40.38
C TYR A 689 -6.09 51.01 39.21
N LEU A 690 -6.57 50.72 38.00
CA LEU A 690 -6.30 51.53 36.81
C LEU A 690 -7.07 52.86 36.83
N ARG A 691 -8.32 52.89 37.32
CA ARG A 691 -9.09 54.12 37.55
C ARG A 691 -8.46 55.07 38.57
N ASP A 692 -7.88 54.53 39.64
CA ASP A 692 -7.36 55.33 40.76
C ASP A 692 -5.94 55.87 40.47
N LYS A 693 -5.18 55.25 39.56
CA LYS A 693 -3.84 55.72 39.13
C LYS A 693 -3.84 56.61 37.89
N ILE A 694 -4.82 56.44 37.00
CA ILE A 694 -4.98 57.26 35.79
C ILE A 694 -5.96 58.38 36.16
N ASN A 695 -5.43 59.51 36.59
CA ASN A 695 -6.21 60.67 37.02
C ASN A 695 -7.15 61.14 35.91
N GLY A 696 -8.44 60.78 36.04
CA GLY A 696 -9.58 61.54 35.56
C GLY A 696 -9.52 62.08 34.14
N ASN A 697 -9.81 61.22 33.16
CA ASN A 697 -10.78 61.42 32.08
C ASN A 697 -10.68 60.23 31.12
N GLU A 698 -11.78 59.93 30.45
CA GLU A 698 -12.10 58.70 29.70
C GLU A 698 -11.09 58.34 28.58
N LEU A 699 -9.96 57.72 28.93
CA LEU A 699 -9.18 56.88 28.01
C LEU A 699 -9.48 55.40 28.30
N GLY A 700 -10.17 54.75 27.37
CA GLY A 700 -10.47 53.33 27.44
C GLY A 700 -9.26 52.47 27.07
N VAL A 701 -8.33 52.27 28.01
CA VAL A 701 -7.31 51.22 27.88
C VAL A 701 -7.96 49.90 28.30
N TYR A 702 -8.29 49.06 27.33
CA TYR A 702 -8.75 47.68 27.56
C TYR A 702 -7.54 46.74 27.50
N LEU A 703 -7.21 46.12 28.63
CA LEU A 703 -6.26 45.01 28.71
C LEU A 703 -7.07 43.71 28.63
N ARG A 704 -6.82 42.89 27.61
CA ARG A 704 -7.34 41.52 27.51
C ARG A 704 -6.21 40.56 27.90
N ALA A 705 -6.46 39.74 28.90
CA ALA A 705 -5.64 38.56 29.23
C ALA A 705 -6.62 37.39 29.15
N ASP A 706 -6.66 36.70 28.01
CA ASP A 706 -7.54 35.56 27.85
C ASP A 706 -6.94 34.34 28.56
N TRP A 707 -7.71 33.79 29.49
CA TRP A 707 -7.57 32.43 30.01
C TRP A 707 -8.83 31.69 29.60
N GLY A 708 -8.66 30.56 28.89
CA GLY A 708 -9.77 29.65 28.64
C GLY A 708 -9.47 28.67 27.52
N TYR A 709 -9.05 27.46 27.87
CA TYR A 709 -9.85 26.23 27.72
C TYR A 709 -9.27 25.21 28.70
N ASP A 710 -10.12 24.63 29.54
CA ASP A 710 -9.76 23.83 30.72
C ASP A 710 -9.80 22.31 30.44
N ASP A 711 -9.73 21.90 29.17
CA ASP A 711 -9.73 20.48 28.77
C ASP A 711 -8.35 20.00 28.33
N ALA A 712 -7.97 18.84 28.85
CA ALA A 712 -6.60 18.34 28.90
C ALA A 712 -6.05 17.79 27.57
N ASP A 713 -6.79 17.88 26.45
CA ASP A 713 -6.41 17.23 25.19
C ASP A 713 -6.27 18.17 23.97
N ALA A 714 -6.45 19.48 24.12
CA ALA A 714 -6.24 20.44 23.02
C ALA A 714 -4.77 20.91 22.91
N GLN A 715 -3.92 20.16 22.19
CA GLN A 715 -2.65 20.68 21.68
C GLN A 715 -2.88 21.50 20.39
N MET A 716 -3.44 22.71 20.50
CA MET A 716 -3.37 23.68 19.40
C MET A 716 -1.99 24.32 19.36
N SER A 717 -1.37 24.31 18.17
CA SER A 717 -0.03 24.87 17.95
C SER A 717 -0.05 26.40 18.13
N GLY A 718 1.02 26.98 18.71
CA GLY A 718 1.11 28.43 18.99
C GLY A 718 0.98 29.35 17.77
N ASN A 719 1.02 28.82 16.54
CA ASN A 719 0.94 29.57 15.29
C ASN A 719 -0.49 29.90 14.85
N ASP A 720 -1.48 29.06 15.17
CA ASP A 720 -2.87 29.25 14.75
C ASP A 720 -3.52 30.43 15.50
N ASN A 721 -3.10 30.66 16.74
CA ASN A 721 -3.56 31.76 17.59
C ASN A 721 -3.24 33.15 17.03
N VAL A 722 -2.06 33.35 16.41
CA VAL A 722 -1.65 34.68 15.91
C VAL A 722 -2.43 35.07 14.65
N ASN A 723 -2.66 34.10 13.76
CA ASN A 723 -3.35 34.34 12.50
C ASN A 723 -4.86 34.60 12.70
N ILE A 724 -5.50 33.84 13.59
CA ILE A 724 -6.89 34.04 14.00
C ILE A 724 -7.06 35.43 14.65
N MET A 725 -6.16 35.80 15.57
CA MET A 725 -6.25 37.10 16.25
C MET A 725 -6.00 38.30 15.32
N VAL A 726 -5.01 38.25 14.42
CA VAL A 726 -4.77 39.33 13.45
C VAL A 726 -5.97 39.47 12.50
N TRP A 727 -6.58 38.36 12.09
CA TRP A 727 -7.79 38.34 11.28
C TRP A 727 -8.97 39.00 12.02
N ASP A 728 -9.21 38.63 13.28
CA ASP A 728 -10.26 39.23 14.12
C ASP A 728 -10.10 40.74 14.26
N TYR A 729 -8.88 41.26 14.40
CA TYR A 729 -8.64 42.71 14.49
C TYR A 729 -8.91 43.42 13.16
N ILE A 730 -8.57 42.81 12.02
CA ILE A 730 -8.87 43.35 10.69
C ILE A 730 -10.39 43.39 10.48
N VAL A 731 -11.11 42.35 10.90
CA VAL A 731 -12.58 42.28 10.83
C VAL A 731 -13.22 43.31 11.76
N THR A 732 -12.73 43.46 12.99
CA THR A 732 -13.21 44.46 13.95
C THR A 732 -13.02 45.89 13.41
N ALA A 733 -11.83 46.20 12.88
CA ALA A 733 -11.54 47.50 12.27
C ALA A 733 -12.40 47.79 11.03
N ARG A 734 -12.77 46.75 10.27
CA ARG A 734 -13.71 46.83 9.13
C ARG A 734 -15.14 47.09 9.58
N GLU A 735 -15.59 46.52 10.69
CA GLU A 735 -16.94 46.76 11.21
C GLU A 735 -17.08 48.16 11.82
N ASP A 736 -16.09 48.64 12.56
CA ASP A 736 -16.07 50.00 13.11
C ASP A 736 -16.07 51.08 12.00
N ALA A 737 -15.44 50.80 10.85
CA ALA A 737 -15.47 51.64 9.65
C ALA A 737 -16.87 51.88 9.10
N LYS A 738 -17.71 50.85 9.11
CA LYS A 738 -19.08 50.89 8.57
C LYS A 738 -20.01 51.70 9.47
N LEU A 739 -19.64 51.85 10.74
CA LEU A 739 -20.43 52.51 11.76
C LEU A 739 -20.23 54.04 11.77
N GLY A 740 -19.06 54.57 11.39
CA GLY A 740 -18.73 56.01 11.41
C GLY A 740 -18.83 56.70 10.04
N ASN A 741 -19.58 57.79 9.93
CA ASN A 741 -19.71 58.57 8.69
C ASN A 741 -18.48 59.48 8.41
N THR A 742 -17.28 59.05 8.80
CA THR A 742 -16.03 59.79 8.66
C THR A 742 -14.91 58.83 8.25
N VAL A 743 -14.22 59.19 7.17
CA VAL A 743 -13.03 58.47 6.67
C VAL A 743 -11.91 58.64 7.68
N ILE A 744 -11.57 57.58 8.42
CA ILE A 744 -10.40 57.55 9.31
C ILE A 744 -9.16 57.28 8.43
N PRO A 745 -8.17 58.19 8.34
CA PRO A 745 -7.14 58.11 7.32
C PRO A 745 -5.98 57.13 7.60
N ASP A 746 -5.84 56.57 8.80
CA ASP A 746 -4.63 55.83 9.19
C ASP A 746 -4.91 54.68 10.18
N ARG A 747 -5.15 53.46 9.66
CA ARG A 747 -5.40 52.25 10.46
C ARG A 747 -4.12 51.42 10.56
N ARG A 748 -3.65 51.14 11.79
CA ARG A 748 -2.40 50.40 12.04
C ARG A 748 -2.53 49.33 13.12
N ILE A 749 -1.86 48.21 12.92
CA ILE A 749 -1.62 47.13 13.88
C ILE A 749 -0.11 47.10 14.16
N ILE A 750 0.32 46.98 15.41
CA ILE A 750 1.73 46.85 15.81
C ILE A 750 1.93 45.49 16.50
N LEU A 751 2.66 44.57 15.87
CA LEU A 751 2.96 43.27 16.46
C LEU A 751 4.32 43.33 17.17
N VAL A 752 4.37 43.19 18.49
CA VAL A 752 5.62 43.06 19.24
C VAL A 752 5.86 41.60 19.60
N CYS A 753 7.06 41.09 19.34
CA CYS A 753 7.34 39.67 19.48
C CYS A 753 8.80 39.42 19.90
N GLY A 754 9.04 38.46 20.79
CA GLY A 754 10.38 37.97 21.10
C GLY A 754 10.56 36.46 20.99
N GLY A 755 9.87 35.81 20.04
CA GLY A 755 9.96 34.37 19.74
C GLY A 755 9.29 33.98 18.41
N ASN A 756 9.05 32.68 18.16
CA ASN A 756 8.39 32.20 16.94
C ASN A 756 6.87 32.42 16.95
N ILE A 757 6.33 33.08 15.92
CA ILE A 757 4.88 33.34 15.79
C ILE A 757 4.21 32.58 14.63
N GLY A 758 4.98 31.81 13.85
CA GLY A 758 4.46 31.18 12.64
C GLY A 758 4.07 32.16 11.54
N ASN A 759 3.62 31.64 10.41
CA ASN A 759 3.24 32.45 9.25
C ASN A 759 1.83 33.05 9.40
N ILE A 760 1.69 34.36 9.16
CA ILE A 760 0.38 34.99 8.94
C ILE A 760 -0.10 34.60 7.55
N SER A 761 -1.32 34.06 7.44
CA SER A 761 -1.84 33.57 6.16
C SER A 761 -1.94 34.68 5.11
N GLU A 762 -1.75 34.30 3.84
CA GLU A 762 -1.92 35.20 2.70
C GLU A 762 -3.35 35.78 2.64
N ASN A 763 -4.36 35.03 3.07
CA ASN A 763 -5.75 35.50 3.13
C ASN A 763 -5.91 36.66 4.14
N THR A 764 -5.31 36.54 5.32
CA THR A 764 -5.31 37.60 6.35
C THR A 764 -4.55 38.84 5.84
N LEU A 765 -3.40 38.67 5.20
CA LEU A 765 -2.61 39.78 4.63
C LEU A 765 -3.34 40.45 3.44
N ALA A 766 -4.02 39.68 2.60
CA ALA A 766 -4.83 40.19 1.49
C ALA A 766 -6.04 40.99 1.99
N LEU A 767 -6.68 40.55 3.08
CA LEU A 767 -7.77 41.27 3.71
C LEU A 767 -7.29 42.59 4.34
N ALA A 768 -6.16 42.58 5.04
CA ALA A 768 -5.54 43.81 5.58
C ALA A 768 -5.26 44.85 4.48
N LYS A 769 -4.69 44.41 3.35
CA LYS A 769 -4.47 45.27 2.16
C LYS A 769 -5.79 45.82 1.62
N LYS A 770 -6.81 44.98 1.45
CA LYS A 770 -8.12 45.35 0.92
C LYS A 770 -8.82 46.40 1.78
N GLU A 771 -8.66 46.31 3.09
CA GLU A 771 -9.27 47.22 4.07
C GLU A 771 -8.36 48.43 4.44
N ASN A 772 -7.21 48.58 3.76
CA ASN A 772 -6.22 49.65 3.94
C ASN A 772 -5.69 49.75 5.40
N ILE A 773 -5.39 48.59 6.00
CA ILE A 773 -4.83 48.45 7.35
C ILE A 773 -3.36 48.07 7.24
N ARG A 774 -2.48 48.85 7.86
CA ARG A 774 -1.03 48.60 7.90
C ARG A 774 -0.65 47.77 9.13
N ILE A 775 0.27 46.83 8.98
CA ILE A 775 0.81 46.03 10.07
C ILE A 775 2.28 46.39 10.26
N ASP A 776 2.60 47.14 11.30
CA ASP A 776 3.97 47.34 11.76
C ASP A 776 4.37 46.17 12.67
N THR A 777 5.62 45.76 12.66
CA THR A 777 6.12 44.63 13.46
C THR A 777 7.39 45.03 14.21
N LEU A 778 7.55 44.56 15.44
CA LEU A 778 8.66 44.86 16.34
C LEU A 778 9.19 43.56 16.94
N MET A 779 10.45 43.23 16.67
CA MET A 779 11.09 42.05 17.23
C MET A 779 12.05 42.39 18.38
N ILE A 780 11.99 41.60 19.46
CA ILE A 780 12.82 41.71 20.66
C ILE A 780 13.59 40.39 20.85
N GLY A 781 14.91 40.39 20.64
CA GLY A 781 15.74 39.20 20.81
C GLY A 781 16.10 38.48 19.51
N ASP A 782 16.05 37.14 19.51
CA ASP A 782 16.68 36.24 18.52
C ASP A 782 16.01 36.22 17.13
N TYR A 783 16.80 36.29 16.06
CA TYR A 783 16.37 36.56 14.67
C TYR A 783 15.88 35.36 13.87
N ALA A 784 16.08 34.14 14.39
CA ALA A 784 15.58 32.88 13.81
C ALA A 784 14.10 32.96 13.36
N TYR A 785 13.32 33.81 14.05
CA TYR A 785 11.87 33.89 13.87
C TYR A 785 11.36 35.19 13.23
N ALA A 786 12.24 36.00 12.64
CA ALA A 786 11.89 37.31 12.09
C ALA A 786 11.13 37.22 10.75
N ALA A 787 11.32 36.14 9.99
CA ALA A 787 10.84 36.04 8.60
C ALA A 787 9.31 36.23 8.46
N PRO A 788 8.45 35.64 9.31
CA PRO A 788 7.01 35.88 9.24
C PRO A 788 6.60 37.32 9.58
N LEU A 789 7.29 37.97 10.52
CA LEU A 789 7.04 39.36 10.95
C LEU A 789 7.44 40.37 9.86
N ILE A 790 8.54 40.09 9.16
CA ILE A 790 9.01 40.89 8.03
C ILE A 790 8.02 40.74 6.86
N LYS A 791 7.59 39.51 6.56
CA LYS A 791 6.60 39.25 5.50
C LYS A 791 5.28 39.98 5.74
N ALA A 792 4.77 39.96 6.97
CA ALA A 792 3.52 40.62 7.34
C ALA A 792 3.57 42.15 7.18
N SER A 793 4.67 42.78 7.62
CA SER A 793 4.84 44.23 7.50
C SER A 793 5.03 44.67 6.06
N GLN A 794 5.84 43.95 5.29
CA GLN A 794 6.03 44.22 3.86
C GLN A 794 4.75 44.06 3.05
N ALA A 795 3.95 43.01 3.32
CA ALA A 795 2.72 42.79 2.60
C ALA A 795 1.76 43.98 2.79
N THR A 796 1.59 44.49 4.00
CA THR A 796 0.58 45.53 4.28
C THR A 796 1.09 46.97 4.15
N GLY A 797 2.37 47.15 3.80
CA GLY A 797 3.00 48.48 3.73
C GLY A 797 3.31 49.08 5.11
N GLY A 798 3.44 48.25 6.14
CA GLY A 798 3.94 48.62 7.47
C GLY A 798 5.46 48.48 7.57
N GLN A 799 5.99 48.77 8.76
CA GLN A 799 7.42 48.85 9.06
C GLN A 799 7.83 47.74 10.03
N PHE A 800 8.99 47.11 9.78
CA PHE A 800 9.63 46.18 10.72
C PHE A 800 10.68 46.92 11.57
N TYR A 801 10.64 46.70 12.87
CA TYR A 801 11.53 47.30 13.87
C TYR A 801 12.26 46.21 14.66
N LYS A 802 13.54 46.46 14.96
CA LYS A 802 14.47 45.51 15.59
C LYS A 802 14.96 46.05 16.94
N VAL A 803 14.95 45.22 17.99
CA VAL A 803 15.57 45.52 19.30
C VAL A 803 16.32 44.30 19.84
N GLU A 804 17.62 44.46 20.09
CA GLU A 804 18.45 43.37 20.66
C GLU A 804 18.27 43.23 22.18
N GLU A 805 18.06 44.33 22.90
CA GLU A 805 17.83 44.34 24.35
C GLU A 805 16.99 45.57 24.71
N VAL A 806 16.01 45.45 25.60
CA VAL A 806 15.10 46.56 25.93
C VAL A 806 15.50 47.17 27.27
N ASN A 807 15.89 48.43 27.25
CA ASN A 807 16.22 49.21 28.44
C ASN A 807 15.52 50.58 28.44
N ARG A 808 15.56 51.27 29.58
CA ARG A 808 14.85 52.53 29.76
C ARG A 808 15.29 53.65 28.80
N ASP A 809 16.50 53.58 28.26
CA ASP A 809 17.09 54.62 27.40
C ASP A 809 16.79 54.38 25.91
N ASN A 810 16.50 53.13 25.49
CA ASN A 810 16.24 52.78 24.09
C ASN A 810 14.74 52.66 23.73
N VAL A 811 13.86 52.56 24.73
CA VAL A 811 12.41 52.55 24.53
C VAL A 811 11.90 53.90 24.01
N ASP A 812 12.41 55.02 24.55
CA ASP A 812 12.06 56.37 24.08
C ASP A 812 12.52 56.60 22.62
N GLU A 813 13.66 56.02 22.23
CA GLU A 813 14.17 56.07 20.86
C GLU A 813 13.31 55.25 19.89
N LEU A 814 12.91 54.03 20.30
CA LEU A 814 11.96 53.18 19.57
C LEU A 814 10.64 53.89 19.27
N ILE A 815 10.09 54.52 20.30
CA ILE A 815 8.83 55.27 20.24
C ILE A 815 8.96 56.49 19.33
N SER A 816 10.10 57.18 19.35
CA SER A 816 10.39 58.30 18.45
C SER A 816 10.52 57.88 16.97
N LYS A 817 11.03 56.66 16.72
CA LYS A 817 11.21 56.07 15.37
C LYS A 817 9.91 55.52 14.79
N MET A 818 8.95 55.12 15.63
CA MET A 818 7.61 54.66 15.20
C MET A 818 6.70 55.80 14.70
N LYS A 819 7.09 57.08 14.85
CA LYS A 819 6.38 58.31 14.39
C LYS A 819 4.87 58.10 14.17
N ILE A 820 4.15 57.89 15.26
CA ILE A 820 2.69 57.77 15.28
C ILE A 820 2.10 59.17 15.06
N GLY A 821 2.02 59.66 13.81
CA GLY A 821 1.33 60.94 13.53
C GLY A 821 1.61 61.72 12.24
N GLU A 822 2.66 61.45 11.45
CA GLU A 822 2.92 62.22 10.22
C GLU A 822 3.20 61.31 9.01
N LEU A 823 2.60 61.63 7.85
CA LEU A 823 2.96 61.07 6.55
C LEU A 823 4.42 61.46 6.25
N PRO A 824 5.35 60.53 5.99
CA PRO A 824 6.69 60.94 5.61
C PRO A 824 6.68 61.47 4.18
N GLU A 825 7.00 62.76 4.02
CA GLU A 825 7.50 63.28 2.75
C GLU A 825 8.85 62.63 2.44
N ASN A 826 9.03 62.23 1.18
CA ASN A 826 10.27 61.72 0.63
C ASN A 826 11.41 62.74 0.82
N GLU A 827 12.19 62.65 1.90
CA GLU A 827 13.56 63.18 1.91
C GLU A 827 14.53 62.30 2.71
N SER A 828 15.71 62.20 2.09
CA SER A 828 16.88 61.37 2.35
C SER A 828 17.58 61.59 3.70
N GLY A 829 18.05 60.49 4.31
CA GLY A 829 19.25 60.50 5.17
C GLY A 829 19.33 59.44 6.26
N LEU A 830 19.91 58.27 5.93
CA LEU A 830 20.54 57.25 6.81
C LEU A 830 19.63 56.68 7.94
N ALA A 831 19.14 55.44 7.93
CA ALA A 831 19.75 54.17 7.54
C ALA A 831 18.76 53.29 6.77
N GLY A 832 19.24 52.65 5.70
CA GLY A 832 18.47 51.70 4.90
C GLY A 832 18.48 50.31 5.52
N GLY A 833 17.30 49.71 5.68
CA GLY A 833 17.10 48.27 5.64
C GLY A 833 16.50 47.95 4.28
N SER A 834 17.28 47.25 3.45
CA SER A 834 16.97 46.86 2.08
C SER A 834 15.84 45.85 1.99
N SER A 835 15.27 45.73 0.79
CA SER A 835 14.43 44.64 0.32
C SER A 835 15.19 43.30 0.16
N GLU A 836 16.06 42.92 1.10
CA GLU A 836 16.83 41.67 1.06
C GLU A 836 16.84 40.99 2.43
N LEU A 837 16.86 39.64 2.44
CA LEU A 837 17.00 38.79 3.62
C LEU A 837 18.17 39.26 4.51
N PRO A 838 18.04 39.20 5.86
CA PRO A 838 19.11 39.61 6.78
C PRO A 838 20.41 38.84 6.49
N ASP A 839 21.57 39.51 6.64
CA ASP A 839 22.88 38.93 6.29
C ASP A 839 23.19 37.61 7.03
N GLU A 840 22.60 37.37 8.20
CA GLU A 840 22.75 36.13 8.99
C GLU A 840 22.10 34.88 8.36
N PHE A 841 21.12 35.05 7.47
CA PHE A 841 20.52 33.96 6.67
C PHE A 841 21.27 33.71 5.35
N LYS A 842 22.37 34.46 5.12
CA LYS A 842 23.28 34.29 3.98
C LYS A 842 24.67 33.80 4.42
N ILE A 843 24.88 33.60 5.74
CA ILE A 843 26.13 33.04 6.27
C ILE A 843 26.04 31.54 6.08
N ASP A 844 27.01 31.04 5.33
CA ASP A 844 27.30 29.65 5.03
C ASP A 844 28.82 29.57 5.27
N THR A 845 29.18 29.16 6.49
CA THR A 845 30.52 29.31 7.08
C THR A 845 31.52 28.34 6.46
N ASP A 846 31.06 27.18 6.02
CA ASP A 846 31.86 26.15 5.35
C ASP A 846 31.68 26.10 3.82
N GLU A 847 30.83 26.98 3.27
CA GLU A 847 30.58 27.20 1.85
C GLU A 847 30.04 25.96 1.13
N ASP A 848 29.16 25.20 1.79
CA ASP A 848 28.56 23.98 1.29
C ASP A 848 27.23 24.20 0.54
N GLY A 849 26.65 25.39 0.66
CA GLY A 849 25.40 25.80 0.03
C GLY A 849 24.19 25.80 0.97
N ILE A 850 24.34 25.35 2.21
CA ILE A 850 23.35 25.37 3.27
C ILE A 850 23.72 26.48 4.28
N PRO A 851 22.81 27.41 4.61
CA PRO A 851 23.13 28.43 5.60
C PRO A 851 23.30 27.86 7.02
N ASP A 852 24.26 28.37 7.82
CA ASP A 852 24.56 27.91 9.20
C ASP A 852 23.34 27.85 10.13
N VAL A 853 22.35 28.70 9.85
CA VAL A 853 21.09 28.75 10.59
C VAL A 853 20.19 27.56 10.26
N VAL A 854 20.15 27.14 9.00
CA VAL A 854 19.37 25.99 8.52
C VAL A 854 19.94 24.69 9.08
N GLU A 855 21.27 24.57 9.13
CA GLU A 855 21.97 23.39 9.65
C GLU A 855 21.75 23.20 11.16
N ARG A 856 21.82 24.29 11.94
CA ARG A 856 21.57 24.27 13.39
C ARG A 856 20.11 24.04 13.76
N GLU A 857 19.18 24.58 12.97
CA GLU A 857 17.75 24.44 13.22
C GLU A 857 17.18 23.10 12.73
N GLY A 858 17.90 22.44 11.83
CA GLY A 858 17.54 21.16 11.27
C GLY A 858 16.71 21.29 9.99
N MET A 859 17.01 20.42 9.05
CA MET A 859 16.43 20.35 7.72
C MET A 859 15.41 19.22 7.67
N ARG A 860 14.16 19.55 7.34
CA ARG A 860 13.13 18.54 7.09
C ARG A 860 13.36 17.89 5.73
N ASN A 861 13.45 16.57 5.63
CA ASN A 861 13.57 15.84 4.37
C ASN A 861 12.20 15.52 3.73
N GLN A 862 12.19 14.94 2.54
CA GLN A 862 10.97 14.57 1.78
C GLN A 862 10.06 13.53 2.47
N TYR A 863 10.55 12.89 3.52
CA TYR A 863 9.84 11.93 4.37
C TYR A 863 9.39 12.55 5.71
N GLY A 864 9.61 13.85 5.90
CA GLY A 864 9.14 14.58 7.08
C GLY A 864 10.08 14.49 8.29
N MET A 865 11.20 13.78 8.21
CA MET A 865 12.22 13.66 9.26
C MET A 865 13.14 14.89 9.28
N ILE A 866 13.64 15.28 10.46
CA ILE A 866 14.54 16.43 10.61
C ILE A 866 15.98 15.94 10.75
N VAL A 867 16.87 16.46 9.91
CA VAL A 867 18.29 16.15 9.83
C VAL A 867 19.10 17.39 10.25
N TYR A 868 20.12 17.24 11.09
CA TYR A 868 20.94 18.35 11.58
C TYR A 868 22.38 18.20 11.09
N THR A 869 23.06 19.28 10.76
CA THR A 869 24.46 19.24 10.27
C THR A 869 25.33 20.25 11.01
N ASP A 870 26.66 20.11 10.92
CA ASP A 870 27.64 20.94 11.61
C ASP A 870 28.05 22.15 10.76
N PRO A 871 27.60 23.38 11.08
CA PRO A 871 27.77 24.56 10.23
C PRO A 871 29.21 25.08 10.10
N GLU A 872 30.17 24.44 10.79
CA GLU A 872 31.59 24.73 10.62
C GLU A 872 32.30 23.67 9.77
N LYS A 873 31.60 22.61 9.35
CA LYS A 873 32.14 21.49 8.57
C LYS A 873 31.28 21.23 7.35
N LYS A 874 31.89 21.53 6.21
CA LYS A 874 31.34 21.26 4.89
C LYS A 874 30.83 19.83 4.68
N ASP A 875 31.36 18.87 5.41
CA ASP A 875 31.17 17.42 5.31
C ASP A 875 31.05 16.92 6.75
N THR A 876 29.81 16.81 7.24
CA THR A 876 29.51 16.57 8.66
C THR A 876 29.91 15.17 9.08
N ASP A 877 29.68 14.16 8.24
CA ASP A 877 29.96 12.75 8.54
C ASP A 877 31.31 12.23 8.01
N GLY A 878 31.99 13.01 7.17
CA GLY A 878 33.37 12.81 6.76
C GLY A 878 33.53 11.87 5.56
N ASP A 879 32.47 11.64 4.79
CA ASP A 879 32.44 10.70 3.68
C ASP A 879 33.04 11.28 2.37
N LYS A 880 33.21 12.61 2.32
CA LYS A 880 33.72 13.52 1.25
C LYS A 880 32.65 14.12 0.33
N LEU A 881 31.37 13.82 0.50
CA LEU A 881 30.29 14.69 0.04
C LEU A 881 30.14 15.85 1.01
N THR A 882 29.52 16.92 0.54
CA THR A 882 29.25 18.07 1.40
C THR A 882 27.80 18.06 1.82
N ASP A 883 27.45 18.62 2.97
CA ASP A 883 26.08 18.49 3.46
C ASP A 883 25.06 19.07 2.46
N GLY A 884 25.42 20.14 1.73
CA GLY A 884 24.66 20.70 0.59
C GLY A 884 24.66 19.91 -0.72
N GLU A 885 25.57 18.94 -0.88
CA GLU A 885 25.51 17.96 -1.98
C GLU A 885 24.55 16.82 -1.65
N GLU A 886 24.52 16.43 -0.38
CA GLU A 886 23.69 15.37 0.19
C GLU A 886 22.25 15.84 0.42
N MET A 887 22.05 17.05 0.92
CA MET A 887 20.77 17.71 1.09
C MET A 887 20.66 18.81 0.02
N ASP A 888 19.75 18.64 -0.94
CA ASP A 888 19.51 19.69 -1.95
C ASP A 888 19.15 21.01 -1.25
N PRO A 889 19.98 22.06 -1.37
CA PRO A 889 19.78 23.33 -0.66
C PRO A 889 18.56 24.09 -1.17
N THR A 890 17.92 23.61 -2.25
CA THR A 890 16.68 24.13 -2.78
C THR A 890 15.50 23.71 -1.90
N ARG A 891 15.01 24.67 -1.11
CA ARG A 891 13.78 24.52 -0.32
C ARG A 891 12.55 24.29 -1.22
N ARG A 892 11.78 23.24 -0.92
CA ARG A 892 10.54 22.85 -1.60
C ARG A 892 9.38 22.78 -0.62
N ASN A 893 8.14 22.68 -1.12
CA ASN A 893 6.93 22.56 -0.30
C ASN A 893 6.15 21.31 -0.71
N LYS A 894 5.66 20.53 0.26
CA LYS A 894 4.85 19.32 0.03
C LYS A 894 3.77 19.18 1.10
N GLN A 895 2.66 18.52 0.71
CA GLN A 895 1.66 18.04 1.66
C GLN A 895 2.07 16.70 2.27
N PHE A 896 2.21 16.67 3.59
CA PHE A 896 2.52 15.44 4.35
C PHE A 896 1.23 14.84 4.91
N SER A 897 1.04 13.53 4.72
CA SER A 897 -0.08 12.75 5.27
C SER A 897 0.16 12.46 6.76
N ASN A 898 -0.85 12.67 7.62
CA ASN A 898 -0.71 12.52 9.07
C ASN A 898 -0.42 11.07 9.54
N ILE A 899 -0.62 10.05 8.69
CA ILE A 899 -0.49 8.63 9.07
C ILE A 899 0.96 8.17 9.21
N MET A 900 1.90 8.69 8.40
CA MET A 900 3.30 8.20 8.38
C MET A 900 4.31 9.11 9.11
N THR A 901 3.97 10.35 9.43
CA THR A 901 4.95 11.34 9.91
C THR A 901 4.42 12.11 11.11
N LEU A 902 4.50 11.46 12.29
CA LEU A 902 4.11 12.03 13.58
C LEU A 902 4.64 13.47 13.75
N ASN A 903 3.75 14.45 13.95
CA ASN A 903 4.04 15.87 14.20
C ASN A 903 4.61 16.71 13.04
N VAL A 904 4.40 16.32 11.78
CA VAL A 904 4.75 17.17 10.61
C VAL A 904 3.55 18.03 10.20
N PRO A 905 3.72 19.36 10.03
CA PRO A 905 2.63 20.21 9.53
C PRO A 905 2.13 19.74 8.16
N LYS A 906 0.80 19.71 7.97
CA LYS A 906 0.14 19.26 6.72
C LYS A 906 0.74 19.91 5.46
N ASN A 907 1.19 21.16 5.55
CA ASN A 907 2.05 21.79 4.55
C ASN A 907 3.36 22.19 5.23
N ALA A 908 4.45 21.51 4.90
CA ALA A 908 5.76 21.84 5.43
C ALA A 908 6.76 22.01 4.29
N ASP A 909 7.70 22.94 4.51
CA ASP A 909 8.84 23.03 3.64
C ASP A 909 9.81 21.89 3.96
N PHE A 910 10.43 21.37 2.91
CA PHE A 910 11.40 20.29 2.99
C PHE A 910 12.56 20.52 2.02
N TYR A 911 13.66 19.84 2.28
CA TYR A 911 14.85 19.74 1.45
C TYR A 911 14.91 18.32 0.89
N TYR A 912 15.30 18.17 -0.37
CA TYR A 912 15.39 16.85 -0.98
C TYR A 912 16.71 16.21 -0.57
N MET A 913 16.63 15.21 0.30
CA MET A 913 17.76 14.40 0.74
C MET A 913 18.12 13.42 -0.37
N LYS A 914 19.38 13.45 -0.80
CA LYS A 914 20.04 12.51 -1.72
C LYS A 914 20.87 11.47 -0.98
N SER A 915 21.44 11.82 0.17
CA SER A 915 22.06 10.94 1.15
C SER A 915 21.94 11.59 2.53
N SER A 916 22.20 10.84 3.59
CA SER A 916 22.13 11.29 4.96
C SER A 916 23.45 11.98 5.38
N PRO A 917 23.47 13.30 5.61
CA PRO A 917 24.69 14.05 5.97
C PRO A 917 25.20 13.80 7.41
N ASN A 918 24.70 12.75 8.06
CA ASN A 918 25.14 12.30 9.38
C ASN A 918 25.57 10.83 9.39
N ASN A 919 25.48 10.16 8.23
CA ASN A 919 25.76 8.76 8.11
C ASN A 919 26.55 8.55 6.80
N PRO A 920 27.87 8.27 6.88
CA PRO A 920 28.74 8.28 5.71
C PRO A 920 28.49 7.12 4.72
N ASP A 921 27.51 6.27 4.99
CA ASP A 921 27.05 5.08 4.25
C ASP A 921 25.55 4.95 4.54
N THR A 922 24.75 5.71 3.78
CA THR A 922 23.37 6.05 4.12
C THR A 922 22.46 4.82 4.16
N ASP A 923 22.64 3.90 3.22
CA ASP A 923 21.88 2.66 3.10
C ASP A 923 22.55 1.46 3.80
N ASN A 924 23.74 1.66 4.37
CA ASN A 924 24.56 0.66 5.06
C ASN A 924 24.94 -0.54 4.18
N ASP A 925 25.05 -0.33 2.87
CA ASP A 925 25.41 -1.36 1.91
C ASP A 925 26.94 -1.63 1.87
N GLY A 926 27.71 -0.81 2.57
CA GLY A 926 29.14 -0.89 2.67
C GLY A 926 29.88 0.00 1.67
N TYR A 927 29.24 0.83 0.88
CA TYR A 927 29.87 1.90 0.12
C TYR A 927 29.57 3.23 0.80
N THR A 928 30.56 4.12 0.83
CA THR A 928 30.25 5.46 1.34
C THR A 928 29.46 6.22 0.28
N ASP A 929 28.61 7.16 0.67
CA ASP A 929 27.76 7.91 -0.26
C ASP A 929 28.61 8.63 -1.34
N TYR A 930 29.82 9.08 -0.98
CA TYR A 930 30.81 9.59 -1.91
C TYR A 930 31.27 8.58 -2.95
N GLU A 931 31.56 7.33 -2.54
CA GLU A 931 31.98 6.29 -3.47
C GLU A 931 30.87 6.02 -4.48
N GLU A 932 29.64 5.90 -4.00
CA GLU A 932 28.45 5.74 -4.83
C GLU A 932 28.26 6.89 -5.80
N VAL A 933 28.17 8.14 -5.32
CA VAL A 933 27.89 9.30 -6.17
C VAL A 933 29.04 9.60 -7.14
N ARG A 934 30.30 9.48 -6.70
CA ARG A 934 31.47 9.97 -7.46
C ARG A 934 32.23 8.90 -8.20
N THR A 935 32.25 7.67 -7.69
CA THR A 935 33.00 6.57 -8.31
C THR A 935 32.08 5.72 -9.18
N TYR A 936 30.89 5.39 -8.67
CA TYR A 936 29.99 4.43 -9.30
C TYR A 936 28.80 5.09 -10.00
N HIS A 937 28.51 6.33 -9.65
CA HIS A 937 27.34 7.09 -10.10
C HIS A 937 26.01 6.39 -9.74
N SER A 938 25.95 5.78 -8.55
CA SER A 938 24.78 5.10 -7.99
C SER A 938 24.08 5.94 -6.92
N ASN A 939 23.00 5.40 -6.30
CA ASN A 939 22.09 6.18 -5.47
C ASN A 939 22.20 5.81 -3.97
N PRO A 940 22.80 6.66 -3.13
CA PRO A 940 23.10 6.33 -1.73
C PRO A 940 21.88 6.17 -0.80
N LEU A 941 20.66 6.41 -1.29
CA LEU A 941 19.44 6.15 -0.50
C LEU A 941 18.99 4.68 -0.54
N PHE A 942 19.47 3.92 -1.52
CA PHE A 942 18.97 2.58 -1.78
C PHE A 942 20.13 1.64 -1.90
N SER A 943 20.12 0.63 -1.01
CA SER A 943 21.14 -0.40 -0.94
C SER A 943 21.45 -0.96 -2.33
N ASP A 944 22.63 -0.64 -2.84
CA ASP A 944 23.18 -1.23 -4.06
C ASP A 944 23.73 -2.64 -3.78
N VAL A 945 23.87 -3.01 -2.48
CA VAL A 945 24.26 -4.33 -2.01
C VAL A 945 23.11 -5.07 -1.31
N HIS A 946 22.44 -5.96 -2.03
CA HIS A 946 21.44 -6.84 -1.43
C HIS A 946 22.06 -8.07 -0.77
N ILE A 947 21.76 -8.27 0.51
CA ILE A 947 22.24 -9.40 1.31
C ILE A 947 21.07 -10.35 1.61
N TYR A 948 21.18 -11.59 1.13
CA TYR A 948 20.37 -12.71 1.57
C TYR A 948 21.20 -13.51 2.57
N GLU A 949 20.79 -13.56 3.83
CA GLU A 949 21.47 -14.35 4.85
C GLU A 949 20.49 -15.15 5.68
N LEU A 950 21.03 -16.13 6.42
CA LEU A 950 20.24 -16.90 7.37
C LEU A 950 19.67 -16.00 8.46
N LYS A 951 18.42 -16.24 8.86
CA LYS A 951 17.74 -15.47 9.91
C LYS A 951 18.32 -15.77 11.29
N HIS A 952 18.97 -16.92 11.45
CA HIS A 952 19.66 -17.31 12.67
C HIS A 952 21.17 -17.51 12.44
N ASP A 953 21.95 -17.34 13.51
CA ASP A 953 23.38 -17.58 13.49
C ASP A 953 23.68 -19.01 13.02
N TYR A 954 24.52 -19.12 11.98
CA TYR A 954 24.97 -20.42 11.51
C TYR A 954 25.77 -21.15 12.59
N ILE A 955 25.78 -22.49 12.53
CA ILE A 955 26.35 -23.31 13.60
C ILE A 955 27.84 -23.00 13.82
N ALA A 956 28.25 -23.08 15.08
CA ALA A 956 29.62 -22.87 15.49
C ALA A 956 30.12 -24.06 16.32
N VAL A 957 31.36 -24.50 16.09
CA VAL A 957 31.99 -25.57 16.89
C VAL A 957 33.17 -24.99 17.67
N ASN A 958 33.16 -25.19 18.98
CA ASN A 958 34.28 -24.82 19.85
C ASN A 958 35.34 -25.93 19.82
N TYR A 959 36.50 -25.64 19.24
CA TYR A 959 37.62 -26.58 19.08
C TYR A 959 38.91 -26.01 19.67
N ILE A 960 39.89 -26.89 19.90
CA ILE A 960 41.22 -26.50 20.35
C ILE A 960 42.17 -26.49 19.14
N ASP A 961 42.84 -25.37 18.89
CA ASP A 961 43.82 -25.24 17.82
C ASP A 961 45.16 -25.94 18.13
N GLU A 962 46.06 -25.96 17.14
CA GLU A 962 47.39 -26.59 17.28
C GLU A 962 48.26 -25.96 18.38
N ASP A 963 47.96 -24.73 18.79
CA ASP A 963 48.65 -23.98 19.85
C ASP A 963 48.01 -24.21 21.24
N GLY A 964 46.92 -24.97 21.32
CA GLY A 964 46.22 -25.32 22.55
C GLY A 964 45.21 -24.27 23.02
N ASN A 965 44.83 -23.32 22.16
CA ASN A 965 43.84 -22.28 22.48
C ASN A 965 42.44 -22.70 22.02
N SER A 966 41.42 -22.27 22.77
CA SER A 966 40.01 -22.43 22.37
C SER A 966 39.70 -21.49 21.21
N GLN A 967 39.12 -22.02 20.15
CA GLN A 967 38.71 -21.29 18.96
C GLN A 967 37.26 -21.64 18.62
N ILE A 968 36.55 -20.67 18.02
CA ILE A 968 35.20 -20.86 17.48
C ILE A 968 35.30 -20.96 15.97
N SER A 969 34.78 -22.04 15.42
CA SER A 969 34.69 -22.25 13.98
C SER A 969 33.35 -21.79 13.41
N TYR A 970 33.35 -21.46 12.13
CA TYR A 970 32.14 -21.22 11.35
C TYR A 970 31.77 -22.49 10.57
N GLY A 971 30.93 -23.34 11.17
CA GLY A 971 30.63 -24.68 10.68
C GLY A 971 31.71 -25.73 10.92
N GLY A 972 31.56 -26.87 10.26
CA GLY A 972 32.44 -28.02 10.40
C GLY A 972 33.74 -27.94 9.60
N ASN A 973 34.77 -28.63 10.10
CA ASN A 973 36.03 -28.81 9.37
C ASN A 973 36.40 -30.29 9.18
N GLN A 974 36.41 -30.78 7.94
CA GLN A 974 36.87 -32.14 7.63
C GLN A 974 38.34 -32.38 8.06
N GLY A 975 39.14 -31.33 8.19
CA GLY A 975 40.52 -31.38 8.65
C GLY A 975 40.68 -31.93 10.07
N TRP A 976 39.63 -31.84 10.89
CA TRP A 976 39.60 -32.37 12.26
C TRP A 976 39.69 -33.90 12.33
N PHE A 977 39.38 -34.61 11.23
CA PHE A 977 39.45 -36.08 11.16
C PHE A 977 40.89 -36.58 10.85
N GLY A 978 41.89 -35.97 11.48
CA GLY A 978 43.33 -36.21 11.30
C GLY A 978 43.95 -37.32 12.16
N GLU A 979 45.28 -37.42 12.09
CA GLU A 979 46.09 -38.53 12.65
C GLU A 979 46.06 -38.70 14.18
N GLU A 980 45.37 -37.82 14.93
CA GLU A 980 45.34 -37.84 16.39
C GLU A 980 44.22 -38.71 16.99
N TYR A 981 43.22 -39.13 16.20
CA TYR A 981 42.17 -40.10 16.61
C TYR A 981 42.64 -41.57 16.55
N LYS A 982 43.87 -41.82 17.02
CA LYS A 982 44.64 -43.06 16.89
C LYS A 982 44.15 -44.26 17.70
N GLN A 983 42.91 -44.27 18.22
CA GLN A 983 42.43 -45.39 19.04
C GLN A 983 41.40 -46.34 18.39
N ASN A 984 40.64 -45.97 17.34
CA ASN A 984 39.57 -46.87 16.84
C ASN A 984 39.31 -46.78 15.30
N ASN A 985 40.07 -47.52 14.48
CA ASN A 985 39.97 -47.63 13.00
C ASN A 985 40.61 -46.50 12.17
N ILE A 986 41.90 -46.70 11.89
CA ILE A 986 42.86 -45.75 11.32
C ILE A 986 42.62 -45.37 9.85
N GLU A 987 41.98 -46.23 9.02
CA GLU A 987 41.78 -45.92 7.60
C GLU A 987 40.58 -44.98 7.36
N LYS A 988 39.50 -45.09 8.13
CA LYS A 988 38.22 -44.42 7.84
C LYS A 988 38.22 -42.90 8.10
N TYR A 989 38.87 -42.45 9.17
CA TYR A 989 39.02 -41.02 9.46
C TYR A 989 39.90 -40.30 8.43
N SER A 990 40.91 -41.00 7.90
CA SER A 990 41.73 -40.48 6.80
C SER A 990 40.93 -40.25 5.51
N THR A 991 39.88 -41.04 5.28
CA THR A 991 38.95 -40.89 4.15
C THR A 991 38.04 -39.67 4.34
N ILE A 992 37.45 -39.48 5.52
CA ILE A 992 36.64 -38.28 5.82
C ILE A 992 37.48 -37.00 5.71
N ARG A 993 38.71 -37.01 6.22
CA ARG A 993 39.63 -35.87 6.08
C ARG A 993 39.88 -35.49 4.63
N SER A 994 39.98 -36.49 3.75
CA SER A 994 40.37 -36.28 2.36
C SER A 994 39.18 -36.02 1.43
N TYR A 995 37.99 -36.55 1.74
CA TYR A 995 36.83 -36.56 0.83
C TYR A 995 35.47 -36.32 1.52
N GLY A 996 35.47 -35.86 2.78
CA GLY A 996 34.27 -35.70 3.60
C GLY A 996 33.57 -34.35 3.50
N CYS A 997 33.98 -33.43 2.63
CA CYS A 997 33.37 -32.10 2.51
C CYS A 997 31.85 -32.14 2.32
N GLY A 998 31.33 -33.04 1.49
CA GLY A 998 29.89 -33.19 1.28
C GLY A 998 29.15 -33.74 2.51
N LEU A 999 29.79 -34.64 3.27
CA LEU A 999 29.27 -35.15 4.55
C LEU A 999 29.20 -34.03 5.59
N ILE A 1000 30.25 -33.20 5.70
CA ILE A 1000 30.29 -32.08 6.62
C ILE A 1000 29.19 -31.07 6.28
N SER A 1001 29.13 -30.63 5.01
CA SER A 1001 28.15 -29.63 4.58
C SER A 1001 26.70 -30.02 4.89
N ILE A 1002 26.27 -31.25 4.56
CA ILE A 1002 24.89 -31.66 4.84
C ILE A 1002 24.62 -31.91 6.32
N SER A 1003 25.62 -32.42 7.06
CA SER A 1003 25.44 -32.66 8.50
C SER A 1003 25.32 -31.34 9.27
N ASP A 1004 26.02 -30.30 8.83
CA ASP A 1004 25.91 -28.95 9.38
C ASP A 1004 24.52 -28.35 9.12
N ILE A 1005 23.97 -28.52 7.90
CA ILE A 1005 22.62 -28.05 7.57
C ILE A 1005 21.57 -28.73 8.46
N LEU A 1006 21.66 -30.04 8.67
CA LEU A 1006 20.71 -30.76 9.53
C LEU A 1006 20.83 -30.33 11.01
N LEU A 1007 22.04 -30.03 11.48
CA LEU A 1007 22.23 -29.45 12.82
C LEU A 1007 21.66 -28.05 12.93
N TYR A 1008 21.86 -27.24 11.89
CA TYR A 1008 21.31 -25.90 11.82
C TYR A 1008 19.78 -25.92 11.91
N LEU A 1009 19.12 -26.72 11.07
CA LEU A 1009 17.66 -26.87 11.09
C LEU A 1009 17.16 -27.30 12.48
N ALA A 1010 17.78 -28.31 13.09
CA ALA A 1010 17.43 -28.75 14.44
C ALA A 1010 17.67 -27.69 15.54
N SER A 1011 18.61 -26.77 15.32
CA SER A 1011 18.88 -25.67 16.26
C SER A 1011 17.89 -24.51 16.13
N VAL A 1012 17.33 -24.32 14.94
CA VAL A 1012 16.35 -23.26 14.65
C VAL A 1012 14.94 -23.69 15.06
N ASP A 1013 14.54 -24.91 14.72
CA ASP A 1013 13.21 -25.44 15.06
C ASP A 1013 13.30 -26.88 15.57
N SER A 1014 12.76 -27.07 16.78
CA SER A 1014 12.68 -28.36 17.45
C SER A 1014 11.94 -29.44 16.66
N LYS A 1015 11.12 -29.09 15.66
CA LYS A 1015 10.46 -30.08 14.79
C LYS A 1015 11.46 -30.89 13.94
N TYR A 1016 12.65 -30.32 13.68
CA TYR A 1016 13.73 -31.01 12.98
C TYR A 1016 14.70 -31.72 13.94
N SER A 1017 14.51 -31.59 15.25
CA SER A 1017 15.30 -32.31 16.23
C SER A 1017 15.03 -33.80 16.19
N THR A 1018 16.09 -34.57 16.39
CA THR A 1018 16.08 -36.03 16.43
C THR A 1018 16.81 -36.50 17.67
N ASP A 1019 16.59 -37.77 18.03
CA ASP A 1019 17.33 -38.44 19.11
C ASP A 1019 18.86 -38.26 19.00
N MET A 1020 19.39 -38.00 17.80
CA MET A 1020 20.82 -37.78 17.59
C MET A 1020 21.25 -36.32 17.72
N THR A 1021 20.48 -35.37 17.20
CA THR A 1021 20.78 -33.94 17.35
C THR A 1021 20.60 -33.49 18.81
N ASP A 1022 19.68 -34.11 19.55
CA ASP A 1022 19.48 -33.88 20.99
C ASP A 1022 20.64 -34.36 21.87
N LEU A 1023 21.49 -35.25 21.34
CA LEU A 1023 22.70 -35.71 22.03
C LEU A 1023 23.89 -34.76 21.86
N ILE A 1024 23.77 -33.75 21.00
CA ILE A 1024 24.80 -32.72 20.78
C ILE A 1024 24.92 -31.88 22.05
N ARG A 1025 26.15 -31.78 22.57
CA ARG A 1025 26.44 -30.86 23.68
C ARG A 1025 26.89 -29.52 23.14
N THR A 1026 26.39 -28.46 23.75
CA THR A 1026 26.79 -27.08 23.48
C THR A 1026 27.40 -26.44 24.72
N ASP A 1027 28.30 -25.49 24.51
CA ASP A 1027 28.92 -24.62 25.52
C ASP A 1027 28.81 -23.17 25.04
N ASN A 1028 28.06 -22.34 25.77
CA ASN A 1028 27.75 -20.94 25.42
C ASN A 1028 27.23 -20.76 23.98
N GLY A 1029 26.37 -21.66 23.51
CA GLY A 1029 25.79 -21.61 22.16
C GLY A 1029 26.63 -22.26 21.06
N ALA A 1030 27.90 -22.61 21.32
CA ALA A 1030 28.75 -23.33 20.37
C ALA A 1030 28.77 -24.83 20.66
N ILE A 1031 28.81 -25.67 19.62
CA ILE A 1031 28.86 -27.13 19.74
C ILE A 1031 30.22 -27.57 20.29
N GLU A 1032 30.23 -28.50 21.26
CA GLU A 1032 31.46 -29.10 21.77
C GLU A 1032 32.12 -29.98 20.69
N TYR A 1033 33.42 -29.76 20.43
CA TYR A 1033 34.20 -30.49 19.44
C TYR A 1033 34.00 -32.01 19.44
N ASN A 1034 34.08 -32.68 20.60
CA ASN A 1034 33.95 -34.15 20.66
C ASN A 1034 32.53 -34.61 20.28
N SER A 1035 31.51 -33.88 20.73
CA SER A 1035 30.10 -34.15 20.40
C SER A 1035 29.87 -34.00 18.89
N TYR A 1036 30.47 -32.98 18.28
CA TYR A 1036 30.43 -32.78 16.83
C TYR A 1036 31.09 -33.93 16.05
N ILE A 1037 32.28 -34.40 16.48
CA ILE A 1037 32.97 -35.52 15.83
C ILE A 1037 32.19 -36.83 15.94
N GLU A 1038 31.55 -37.09 17.08
CA GLU A 1038 30.67 -38.25 17.28
C GLU A 1038 29.44 -38.18 16.37
N TYR A 1039 28.84 -37.00 16.24
CA TYR A 1039 27.73 -36.75 15.34
C TYR A 1039 28.07 -37.01 13.87
N ILE A 1040 29.15 -36.43 13.35
CA ILE A 1040 29.58 -36.68 11.96
C ILE A 1040 29.88 -38.16 11.70
N SER A 1041 30.49 -38.83 12.68
CA SER A 1041 30.76 -40.27 12.59
C SER A 1041 29.48 -41.11 12.51
N TYR A 1042 28.41 -40.67 13.20
CA TYR A 1042 27.09 -41.29 13.12
C TYR A 1042 26.41 -41.02 11.78
N MET A 1043 26.44 -39.76 11.31
CA MET A 1043 25.83 -39.35 10.04
C MET A 1043 26.44 -40.10 8.86
N GLU A 1044 27.77 -40.25 8.82
CA GLU A 1044 28.47 -41.04 7.81
C GLU A 1044 28.07 -42.52 7.84
N LYS A 1045 27.90 -43.08 9.04
CA LYS A 1045 27.63 -44.51 9.21
C LYS A 1045 26.21 -44.90 8.83
N ASN A 1046 25.24 -43.98 8.89
CA ASN A 1046 23.83 -44.33 8.73
C ASN A 1046 23.19 -43.73 7.47
N PHE A 1047 23.63 -42.53 7.05
CA PHE A 1047 22.95 -41.76 6.01
C PHE A 1047 23.90 -41.34 4.87
N PHE A 1048 25.09 -40.83 5.19
CA PHE A 1048 25.97 -40.15 4.22
C PHE A 1048 27.34 -40.83 4.06
N HIS A 1049 27.35 -42.05 3.51
CA HIS A 1049 28.55 -42.87 3.40
C HIS A 1049 29.62 -42.30 2.45
N VAL A 1050 30.86 -42.16 2.94
CA VAL A 1050 32.03 -41.82 2.11
C VAL A 1050 32.69 -43.12 1.64
N ARG A 1051 32.84 -43.35 0.32
CA ARG A 1051 33.24 -44.66 -0.24
C ARG A 1051 34.67 -44.72 -0.78
N ASP A 1052 35.32 -45.86 -0.59
CA ASP A 1052 36.54 -46.24 -1.32
C ASP A 1052 36.15 -47.08 -2.56
N ILE A 1053 36.55 -46.69 -3.77
CA ILE A 1053 36.31 -47.49 -4.99
C ILE A 1053 37.64 -48.14 -5.42
N ASP A 1054 37.72 -49.46 -5.40
CA ASP A 1054 38.92 -50.20 -5.84
C ASP A 1054 38.75 -50.59 -7.32
N PHE A 1055 39.50 -49.95 -8.23
CA PHE A 1055 39.46 -50.26 -9.67
C PHE A 1055 40.78 -50.91 -10.09
N ALA A 1056 40.72 -52.19 -10.47
CA ALA A 1056 41.85 -52.94 -11.05
C ALA A 1056 43.16 -52.95 -10.22
N GLY A 1057 43.08 -52.88 -8.89
CA GLY A 1057 44.24 -52.93 -7.99
C GLY A 1057 44.89 -51.57 -7.70
N GLU A 1058 44.28 -50.47 -8.14
CA GLU A 1058 44.58 -49.13 -7.67
C GLU A 1058 43.38 -48.59 -6.85
N LYS A 1059 43.62 -48.21 -5.58
CA LYS A 1059 42.62 -47.56 -4.73
C LYS A 1059 42.24 -46.21 -5.34
N VAL A 1060 41.03 -46.07 -5.86
CA VAL A 1060 40.43 -44.80 -6.31
C VAL A 1060 39.43 -44.36 -5.25
N VAL A 1061 39.90 -43.58 -4.27
CA VAL A 1061 39.02 -43.05 -3.22
C VAL A 1061 38.07 -42.00 -3.84
N SER A 1062 36.76 -42.13 -3.61
CA SER A 1062 35.74 -41.25 -4.19
C SER A 1062 34.86 -40.68 -3.07
N GLY A 1063 34.79 -39.35 -2.94
CA GLY A 1063 33.88 -38.70 -1.99
C GLY A 1063 32.41 -39.03 -2.22
N ILE A 1064 31.53 -38.46 -1.39
CA ILE A 1064 30.09 -38.57 -1.59
C ILE A 1064 29.67 -37.75 -2.82
N ASN A 1065 28.94 -38.37 -3.76
CA ASN A 1065 28.37 -37.63 -4.89
C ASN A 1065 27.04 -36.99 -4.47
N GLY A 1066 26.65 -35.91 -5.14
CA GLY A 1066 25.50 -35.12 -4.72
C GLY A 1066 24.15 -35.84 -4.75
N ILE A 1067 23.91 -36.74 -5.71
CA ILE A 1067 22.71 -37.60 -5.72
C ILE A 1067 22.66 -38.48 -4.45
N SER A 1068 23.82 -38.97 -3.99
CA SER A 1068 23.91 -39.74 -2.74
C SER A 1068 23.70 -38.86 -1.51
N ILE A 1069 24.00 -37.56 -1.59
CA ILE A 1069 23.64 -36.60 -0.52
C ILE A 1069 22.12 -36.44 -0.47
N ALA A 1070 21.45 -36.15 -1.59
CA ALA A 1070 19.99 -36.02 -1.66
C ALA A 1070 19.26 -37.29 -1.16
N ASN A 1071 19.67 -38.46 -1.67
CA ASN A 1071 19.13 -39.73 -1.19
C ASN A 1071 19.39 -39.98 0.30
N GLY A 1072 20.51 -39.48 0.83
CA GLY A 1072 20.82 -39.52 2.25
C GLY A 1072 19.87 -38.66 3.09
N VAL A 1073 19.50 -37.47 2.60
CA VAL A 1073 18.50 -36.59 3.23
C VAL A 1073 17.12 -37.25 3.22
N ASN A 1074 16.69 -37.78 2.08
CA ASN A 1074 15.37 -38.44 1.99
C ASN A 1074 15.30 -39.69 2.87
N LYS A 1075 16.41 -40.41 3.00
CA LYS A 1075 16.52 -41.53 3.94
C LYS A 1075 16.52 -41.07 5.41
N TYR A 1076 17.14 -39.93 5.71
CA TYR A 1076 17.10 -39.32 7.03
C TYR A 1076 15.66 -38.89 7.38
N ASN A 1077 14.95 -38.25 6.44
CA ASN A 1077 13.55 -37.88 6.59
C ASN A 1077 12.67 -39.12 6.77
N TRP A 1078 12.83 -40.17 5.96
CA TRP A 1078 12.08 -41.42 6.13
C TRP A 1078 12.31 -42.08 7.50
N PHE A 1079 13.50 -41.94 8.08
CA PHE A 1079 13.83 -42.55 9.36
C PHE A 1079 13.31 -41.75 10.57
N TYR A 1080 13.33 -40.42 10.50
CA TYR A 1080 12.99 -39.53 11.62
C TYR A 1080 11.67 -38.77 11.46
N ASN A 1081 11.08 -38.77 10.25
CA ASN A 1081 9.86 -38.08 9.88
C ASN A 1081 9.86 -36.59 10.26
N VAL A 1082 10.87 -35.87 9.78
CA VAL A 1082 11.10 -34.44 10.12
C VAL A 1082 10.57 -33.48 9.05
N GLY A 1083 9.87 -33.97 8.02
CA GLY A 1083 9.21 -33.16 6.99
C GLY A 1083 10.18 -32.46 6.03
N ILE A 1084 11.33 -33.08 5.69
CA ILE A 1084 12.32 -32.49 4.76
C ILE A 1084 12.58 -33.38 3.55
N HIS A 1085 12.71 -32.78 2.37
CA HIS A 1085 13.07 -33.50 1.14
C HIS A 1085 14.27 -32.87 0.45
N GLY A 1086 15.31 -33.68 0.22
CA GLY A 1086 16.53 -33.27 -0.45
C GLY A 1086 16.51 -33.63 -1.92
N ASN A 1087 16.79 -32.64 -2.77
CA ASN A 1087 16.90 -32.81 -4.21
C ASN A 1087 18.27 -32.28 -4.70
N TRP A 1088 18.97 -33.09 -5.50
CA TRP A 1088 20.27 -32.72 -6.07
C TRP A 1088 20.13 -32.29 -7.51
N GLY A 1089 20.54 -31.05 -7.81
CA GLY A 1089 20.50 -30.53 -9.18
C GLY A 1089 19.67 -29.26 -9.32
N SER A 1090 20.11 -28.39 -10.22
CA SER A 1090 19.37 -27.22 -10.71
C SER A 1090 19.87 -26.86 -12.10
N TRP A 1091 19.05 -26.24 -12.93
CA TRP A 1091 19.54 -25.65 -14.17
C TRP A 1091 20.48 -24.47 -13.85
N THR A 1092 21.52 -24.27 -14.65
CA THR A 1092 22.62 -23.34 -14.34
C THR A 1092 22.15 -21.89 -14.12
N ASP A 1093 21.16 -21.46 -14.89
CA ASP A 1093 20.44 -20.18 -14.79
C ASP A 1093 19.57 -20.07 -13.53
N LYS A 1094 19.14 -21.20 -12.95
CA LYS A 1094 18.28 -21.26 -11.75
C LYS A 1094 19.05 -21.55 -10.46
N ILE A 1095 20.38 -21.71 -10.49
CA ILE A 1095 21.17 -22.03 -9.29
C ILE A 1095 21.08 -20.90 -8.26
N LEU A 1096 21.28 -19.66 -8.71
CA LEU A 1096 21.31 -18.49 -7.82
C LEU A 1096 19.94 -18.25 -7.15
N ASN A 1097 18.87 -18.19 -7.94
CA ASN A 1097 17.51 -17.99 -7.45
C ASN A 1097 17.13 -19.07 -6.40
N ARG A 1098 17.48 -20.34 -6.62
CA ARG A 1098 17.23 -21.39 -5.62
C ARG A 1098 18.04 -21.23 -4.34
N ILE A 1099 19.26 -20.73 -4.41
CA ILE A 1099 20.06 -20.43 -3.22
C ILE A 1099 19.37 -19.31 -2.42
N GLU A 1100 18.91 -18.26 -3.11
CA GLU A 1100 18.23 -17.11 -2.49
C GLU A 1100 16.94 -17.53 -1.80
N LYS A 1101 16.03 -18.22 -2.50
CA LYS A 1101 14.76 -18.71 -1.92
C LYS A 1101 14.98 -19.59 -0.69
N MET A 1102 16.01 -20.44 -0.71
CA MET A 1102 16.32 -21.27 0.46
C MET A 1102 16.82 -20.45 1.65
N LEU A 1103 17.67 -19.44 1.43
CA LEU A 1103 18.14 -18.57 2.49
C LEU A 1103 17.00 -17.71 3.06
N GLU A 1104 16.06 -17.26 2.25
CA GLU A 1104 14.83 -16.56 2.69
C GLU A 1104 13.93 -17.45 3.57
N CYS A 1105 13.85 -18.74 3.24
CA CYS A 1105 13.21 -19.75 4.07
C CYS A 1105 14.05 -20.16 5.29
N ASP A 1106 15.20 -19.51 5.52
CA ASP A 1106 16.15 -19.79 6.59
C ASP A 1106 16.77 -21.21 6.50
N ILE A 1107 17.19 -21.60 5.29
CA ILE A 1107 17.77 -22.92 5.00
C ILE A 1107 19.13 -22.75 4.28
N PRO A 1108 20.25 -23.20 4.87
CA PRO A 1108 21.55 -23.16 4.20
C PRO A 1108 21.65 -24.20 3.07
N VAL A 1109 22.53 -23.96 2.09
CA VAL A 1109 22.56 -24.73 0.83
C VAL A 1109 23.91 -25.41 0.59
N THR A 1110 23.94 -26.72 0.32
CA THR A 1110 25.19 -27.38 -0.11
C THR A 1110 25.48 -27.08 -1.57
N LEU A 1111 26.60 -26.42 -1.86
CA LEU A 1111 27.09 -26.12 -3.21
C LEU A 1111 28.30 -27.00 -3.57
N SER A 1112 28.28 -27.56 -4.78
CA SER A 1112 29.44 -28.29 -5.32
C SER A 1112 30.41 -27.34 -6.02
N ALA A 1113 31.64 -27.26 -5.50
CA ALA A 1113 32.77 -26.55 -6.08
C ALA A 1113 33.78 -27.57 -6.63
N ASN A 1114 33.53 -28.08 -7.85
CA ASN A 1114 34.32 -29.16 -8.44
C ASN A 1114 35.67 -28.68 -9.01
N ALA A 1115 36.60 -29.61 -9.28
CA ALA A 1115 37.94 -29.34 -9.82
C ALA A 1115 38.08 -29.65 -11.33
N ILE A 1116 39.00 -28.94 -11.99
CA ILE A 1116 39.21 -28.99 -13.44
C ILE A 1116 39.68 -30.39 -13.84
N LYS A 1117 39.09 -30.95 -14.91
CA LYS A 1117 39.56 -32.19 -15.51
C LYS A 1117 41.06 -32.05 -15.81
N LYS A 1118 41.87 -33.01 -15.38
CA LYS A 1118 43.35 -32.94 -15.43
C LYS A 1118 43.92 -32.57 -16.81
N GLU A 1119 43.19 -32.89 -17.88
CA GLU A 1119 43.51 -32.56 -19.28
C GLU A 1119 43.28 -31.09 -19.68
N TYR A 1120 42.39 -30.37 -18.99
CA TYR A 1120 42.13 -28.93 -19.19
C TYR A 1120 42.83 -28.06 -18.16
N LYS A 1121 43.43 -28.65 -17.12
CA LYS A 1121 44.08 -27.92 -16.02
C LYS A 1121 45.18 -26.96 -16.50
N ALA A 1122 46.01 -27.38 -17.46
CA ALA A 1122 47.05 -26.52 -18.01
C ALA A 1122 46.49 -25.35 -18.84
N GLN A 1123 45.36 -25.56 -19.55
CA GLN A 1123 44.69 -24.54 -20.35
C GLN A 1123 43.97 -23.52 -19.45
N ALA A 1124 43.24 -24.00 -18.44
CA ALA A 1124 42.60 -23.15 -17.44
C ALA A 1124 43.62 -22.33 -16.64
N GLU A 1125 44.78 -22.91 -16.29
CA GLU A 1125 45.88 -22.18 -15.65
C GLU A 1125 46.51 -21.11 -16.58
N GLU A 1126 46.58 -21.37 -17.90
CA GLU A 1126 47.07 -20.41 -18.92
C GLU A 1126 46.05 -19.30 -19.21
N ASP A 1127 44.75 -19.62 -19.17
CA ASP A 1127 43.63 -18.70 -19.40
C ASP A 1127 43.24 -17.90 -18.15
N GLY A 1128 43.85 -18.18 -16.99
CA GLY A 1128 43.58 -17.48 -15.74
C GLY A 1128 42.26 -17.86 -15.06
N LEU A 1129 41.72 -19.05 -15.35
CA LEU A 1129 40.40 -19.50 -14.89
C LEU A 1129 40.54 -20.42 -13.68
N TYR A 1130 40.18 -19.90 -12.50
CA TYR A 1130 40.20 -20.62 -11.22
C TYR A 1130 38.92 -20.29 -10.43
N ILE A 1131 38.39 -21.25 -9.65
CA ILE A 1131 37.47 -20.88 -8.55
C ILE A 1131 38.35 -20.51 -7.36
N ALA A 1132 38.31 -19.24 -6.98
CA ALA A 1132 39.02 -18.73 -5.82
C ALA A 1132 38.06 -18.62 -4.62
N MET A 1133 38.57 -18.99 -3.43
CA MET A 1133 37.93 -18.67 -2.16
C MET A 1133 38.66 -17.48 -1.54
N TYR A 1134 37.87 -16.46 -1.22
CA TYR A 1134 38.36 -15.20 -0.70
C TYR A 1134 38.02 -15.08 0.79
N LYS A 1135 38.89 -14.40 1.55
CA LYS A 1135 38.60 -13.98 2.94
C LYS A 1135 38.61 -12.46 2.99
N ASN A 1136 37.62 -11.89 3.68
CA ASN A 1136 37.52 -10.48 3.98
C ASN A 1136 37.69 -10.28 5.49
N ASP A 1137 38.32 -9.16 5.88
CA ASP A 1137 38.33 -8.69 7.27
C ASP A 1137 37.06 -7.88 7.61
N SER A 1138 36.30 -7.47 6.57
CA SER A 1138 34.98 -6.80 6.67
C SER A 1138 33.84 -7.80 6.45
N GLU A 1139 32.66 -7.54 7.04
CA GLU A 1139 31.46 -8.38 6.89
C GLU A 1139 30.87 -8.34 5.46
N ILE A 1140 31.06 -7.22 4.75
CA ILE A 1140 30.60 -7.03 3.37
C ILE A 1140 31.76 -7.15 2.35
N PRO A 1141 31.63 -8.01 1.32
CA PRO A 1141 32.52 -8.10 0.17
C PRO A 1141 32.78 -6.80 -0.60
N ARG A 1142 34.06 -6.42 -0.71
CA ARG A 1142 34.53 -5.35 -1.61
C ARG A 1142 35.73 -5.81 -2.44
N GLU A 1143 35.75 -5.60 -3.76
CA GLU A 1143 36.85 -6.02 -4.67
C GLU A 1143 38.26 -5.66 -4.15
N LYS A 1144 38.41 -4.53 -3.41
CA LYS A 1144 39.70 -3.96 -3.02
C LYS A 1144 40.41 -4.67 -1.85
N ASN A 1145 39.69 -5.43 -1.01
CA ASN A 1145 40.23 -5.96 0.27
C ASN A 1145 40.34 -7.49 0.33
N TYR A 1146 40.13 -8.18 -0.78
CA TYR A 1146 40.12 -9.63 -0.80
C TYR A 1146 41.49 -10.25 -1.01
N ASN A 1147 41.93 -11.00 0.01
CA ASN A 1147 43.08 -11.88 -0.14
C ASN A 1147 42.58 -13.23 -0.64
N MET A 1148 42.98 -13.61 -1.87
CA MET A 1148 42.78 -14.97 -2.36
C MET A 1148 43.53 -15.95 -1.45
N VAL A 1149 42.79 -16.78 -0.72
CA VAL A 1149 43.37 -17.70 0.28
C VAL A 1149 43.69 -19.06 -0.33
N ARG A 1150 42.90 -19.48 -1.32
CA ARG A 1150 43.11 -20.73 -2.07
C ARG A 1150 42.73 -20.56 -3.54
N SER A 1151 43.68 -20.81 -4.44
CA SER A 1151 43.49 -20.74 -5.89
C SER A 1151 43.21 -22.09 -6.55
N THR A 1152 43.46 -23.21 -5.86
CA THR A 1152 43.19 -24.56 -6.38
C THR A 1152 42.76 -25.52 -5.28
N PHE A 1153 41.58 -26.12 -5.44
CA PHE A 1153 41.11 -27.25 -4.62
C PHE A 1153 40.59 -28.37 -5.53
N ASN A 1154 40.66 -29.63 -5.07
CA ASN A 1154 40.04 -30.77 -5.75
C ASN A 1154 38.50 -30.74 -5.52
N ASN A 1155 37.71 -31.62 -6.15
CA ASN A 1155 36.25 -31.65 -5.97
C ASN A 1155 35.84 -31.43 -4.51
N HIS A 1156 35.15 -30.31 -4.25
CA HIS A 1156 34.86 -29.84 -2.91
C HIS A 1156 33.39 -29.45 -2.78
N TYR A 1157 32.85 -29.53 -1.57
CA TYR A 1157 31.52 -29.03 -1.24
C TYR A 1157 31.65 -27.96 -0.16
N VAL A 1158 30.81 -26.93 -0.26
CA VAL A 1158 30.74 -25.82 0.69
C VAL A 1158 29.29 -25.62 1.07
N THR A 1159 29.03 -25.09 2.28
CA THR A 1159 27.68 -24.68 2.67
C THR A 1159 27.53 -23.20 2.41
N VAL A 1160 26.62 -22.81 1.54
CA VAL A 1160 26.22 -21.41 1.33
C VAL A 1160 25.31 -20.99 2.48
N THR A 1161 25.71 -19.92 3.15
CA THR A 1161 25.02 -19.33 4.31
C THR A 1161 24.61 -17.88 4.05
N GLY A 1162 24.94 -17.35 2.87
CA GLY A 1162 24.47 -16.06 2.42
C GLY A 1162 24.80 -15.79 0.95
N VAL A 1163 24.09 -14.86 0.33
CA VAL A 1163 24.32 -14.31 -1.00
C VAL A 1163 24.39 -12.80 -0.87
N ILE A 1164 25.41 -12.20 -1.46
CA ILE A 1164 25.62 -10.76 -1.44
C ILE A 1164 25.67 -10.31 -2.90
N LYS A 1165 24.59 -9.69 -3.37
CA LYS A 1165 24.51 -9.10 -4.72
C LYS A 1165 24.94 -7.66 -4.63
N ASN A 1166 26.02 -7.33 -5.32
CA ASN A 1166 26.59 -6.01 -5.35
C ASN A 1166 26.40 -5.42 -6.76
N SER A 1167 25.42 -4.53 -6.89
CA SER A 1167 25.05 -3.93 -8.17
C SER A 1167 26.07 -2.91 -8.67
N ILE A 1168 26.79 -2.26 -7.76
CA ILE A 1168 27.91 -1.35 -8.05
C ILE A 1168 29.03 -2.06 -8.81
N GLU A 1169 29.44 -3.23 -8.33
CA GLU A 1169 30.52 -4.02 -8.93
C GLU A 1169 30.00 -4.98 -10.02
N ASP A 1170 28.68 -5.07 -10.22
CA ASP A 1170 28.02 -6.11 -11.04
C ASP A 1170 28.52 -7.51 -10.64
N ARG A 1171 28.65 -7.73 -9.33
CA ARG A 1171 29.23 -8.94 -8.74
C ARG A 1171 28.30 -9.56 -7.73
N ILE A 1172 28.31 -10.89 -7.70
CA ILE A 1172 27.51 -11.66 -6.75
C ILE A 1172 28.47 -12.55 -5.97
N TRP A 1173 28.44 -12.43 -4.66
CA TRP A 1173 29.29 -13.18 -3.74
C TRP A 1173 28.47 -14.19 -2.97
N LEU A 1174 28.87 -15.46 -2.99
CA LEU A 1174 28.31 -16.47 -2.10
C LEU A 1174 29.12 -16.50 -0.81
N GLN A 1175 28.50 -16.18 0.32
CA GLN A 1175 29.05 -16.41 1.65
C GLN A 1175 28.96 -17.91 1.93
N VAL A 1176 30.11 -18.54 2.16
CA VAL A 1176 30.18 -19.99 2.37
C VAL A 1176 30.97 -20.37 3.62
N SER A 1177 30.43 -21.35 4.36
CA SER A 1177 31.19 -22.11 5.35
C SER A 1177 31.97 -23.23 4.65
N SER A 1178 33.26 -23.29 4.93
CA SER A 1178 34.14 -24.35 4.47
C SER A 1178 35.33 -24.49 5.41
N TRP A 1179 35.74 -25.72 5.72
CA TRP A 1179 36.88 -25.98 6.62
C TRP A 1179 36.80 -25.24 7.97
N GLY A 1180 35.60 -25.04 8.51
CA GLY A 1180 35.37 -24.36 9.79
C GLY A 1180 35.59 -22.86 9.77
N GLU A 1181 35.63 -22.25 8.59
CA GLU A 1181 35.91 -20.82 8.40
C GLU A 1181 34.89 -20.22 7.42
N LYS A 1182 34.64 -18.92 7.56
CA LYS A 1182 33.83 -18.15 6.61
C LYS A 1182 34.69 -17.75 5.41
N TYR A 1183 34.16 -17.94 4.20
CA TYR A 1183 34.79 -17.59 2.94
C TYR A 1183 33.74 -16.97 2.00
N TYR A 1184 34.22 -16.31 0.94
CA TYR A 1184 33.40 -15.77 -0.13
C TYR A 1184 33.83 -16.35 -1.49
N LEU A 1185 32.84 -16.71 -2.31
CA LEU A 1185 33.02 -17.17 -3.69
C LEU A 1185 32.40 -16.14 -4.64
N ASP A 1186 33.13 -15.73 -5.67
CA ASP A 1186 32.53 -14.96 -6.76
C ASP A 1186 31.67 -15.89 -7.64
N TYR A 1187 30.39 -15.56 -7.75
CA TYR A 1187 29.41 -16.37 -8.48
C TYR A 1187 29.67 -16.37 -9.99
N ALA A 1188 30.13 -15.25 -10.56
CA ALA A 1188 30.47 -15.20 -11.98
C ALA A 1188 31.71 -16.04 -12.28
N GLU A 1189 32.73 -16.01 -11.40
CA GLU A 1189 33.88 -16.92 -11.49
C GLU A 1189 33.45 -18.38 -11.40
N TYR A 1190 32.56 -18.69 -10.45
CA TYR A 1190 31.97 -20.02 -10.30
C TYR A 1190 31.20 -20.45 -11.56
N MET A 1191 30.35 -19.60 -12.12
CA MET A 1191 29.53 -19.92 -13.29
C MET A 1191 30.35 -20.04 -14.57
N ASN A 1192 31.32 -19.16 -14.79
CA ASN A 1192 32.24 -19.25 -15.91
C ASN A 1192 33.07 -20.55 -15.84
N TYR A 1193 33.55 -20.87 -14.64
CA TYR A 1193 34.21 -22.14 -14.39
C TYR A 1193 33.32 -23.35 -14.73
N MET A 1194 32.06 -23.30 -14.30
CA MET A 1194 31.07 -24.35 -14.50
C MET A 1194 30.71 -24.54 -15.98
N GLN A 1195 30.59 -23.46 -16.74
CA GLN A 1195 30.28 -23.50 -18.17
C GLN A 1195 31.44 -24.02 -19.02
N VAL A 1196 32.69 -23.71 -18.66
CA VAL A 1196 33.86 -23.98 -19.50
C VAL A 1196 34.54 -25.31 -19.19
N TYR A 1197 34.63 -25.71 -17.92
CA TYR A 1197 35.50 -26.81 -17.49
C TYR A 1197 34.81 -27.93 -16.70
N ALA A 1198 33.51 -27.78 -16.36
CA ALA A 1198 32.76 -28.85 -15.71
C ALA A 1198 32.66 -30.06 -16.63
N SER A 1199 33.22 -31.16 -16.14
CA SER A 1199 33.68 -32.23 -16.99
C SER A 1199 32.60 -33.23 -17.42
N MET A 1200 31.37 -33.00 -16.94
CA MET A 1200 30.11 -33.65 -17.29
C MET A 1200 29.09 -32.52 -17.15
N GLY A 1201 28.67 -31.88 -18.26
CA GLY A 1201 27.81 -30.70 -18.22
C GLY A 1201 26.61 -30.88 -17.28
N SER A 1202 26.18 -29.80 -16.61
CA SER A 1202 24.98 -29.58 -15.75
C SER A 1202 24.45 -30.67 -14.80
N VAL A 1203 24.94 -31.91 -14.84
CA VAL A 1203 24.36 -33.07 -14.12
C VAL A 1203 25.20 -33.44 -12.90
N ALA A 1204 26.49 -33.06 -12.87
CA ALA A 1204 27.41 -33.44 -11.79
C ALA A 1204 27.78 -32.29 -10.82
N THR A 1205 27.28 -31.09 -11.04
CA THR A 1205 27.72 -29.87 -10.35
C THR A 1205 26.55 -28.90 -10.27
N ASN A 1206 25.85 -28.83 -9.15
CA ASN A 1206 24.79 -27.85 -8.90
C ASN A 1206 24.73 -27.60 -7.39
N ILE A 1207 23.55 -27.72 -6.78
CA ILE A 1207 23.28 -27.52 -5.37
C ILE A 1207 22.43 -28.67 -4.84
N LEU A 1208 22.49 -28.91 -3.53
CA LEU A 1208 21.44 -29.62 -2.80
C LEU A 1208 20.42 -28.57 -2.34
N HIS A 1209 19.18 -28.67 -2.80
CA HIS A 1209 18.10 -27.89 -2.22
C HIS A 1209 17.18 -28.78 -1.38
N ILE A 1210 16.75 -28.25 -0.25
CA ILE A 1210 15.89 -28.91 0.73
C ILE A 1210 14.54 -28.19 0.68
N THR A 1211 13.47 -28.93 0.46
CA THR A 1211 12.10 -28.45 0.63
C THR A 1211 11.55 -28.94 1.97
N ILE A 1212 10.73 -28.13 2.62
CA ILE A 1212 10.09 -28.42 3.89
C ILE A 1212 8.59 -28.63 3.60
N GLU A 1213 7.98 -29.63 4.22
CA GLU A 1213 6.53 -29.88 4.22
C GLU A 1213 5.75 -28.95 5.15
#